data_AF-A0A352NMV2-F1
#
_entry.id   AF-A0A352NMV2-F1
#
_cell.length_a   1.000
_cell.length_b   1.000
_cell.length_c   1.000
_cell.angle_alpha   90.00
_cell.angle_beta   90.00
_cell.angle_gamma   90.00
#
_symmetry.space_group_name_H-M   'P 1'
#
loop_
_entity.id
_entity.type
_entity.pdbx_description
1 polymer ?
#
loop_
_entity_poly.entity_id
_entity_poly.type
_entity_poly.pdbx_seq_one_letter_code
_entity_poly.pdbx_strand_id
1 'polypeptide(L)'
;MKRKLISLLLAAVMLLSAMAGLTGCSSGGSASGKVSPKSEKKIGNAKRDGIEIVIPAGTFEKAVNVSIGIADENETAAEDGASYLFSPIELTSDGGEHTLGETVTVKIKLPKSVSEDDYLAIMGVYYDGERWEYILPDAEAIQNGYLQFGTPHFSRFAAVKLEKEKALDKYAETLATQNVTGQKPSDELTDCFTKTLDSMGFTDETVQGIIMQKITKELHSSAAFITNAKNGDIGDIAGQGAELVAEAIMKSMYDKTVVEKLKTYAGGAASGAVAAALKLYEGGDYKEASKEFVYAALDVIPAAKLGKAVVEATKAGAEMWQDYSVESAYNVYLKQNVAADGNVSADSWDIIFYNMGSGLDFMQREYRTVYAKASGKTLNEIDADKALRDMLDSQIVNDVKRSFMTRYNNTSAIETEKARIKEMLVTFDKYGLLSWNKLLGFPIEMEFARRIDSLMKIRENILNLVGGDRSVFGSDDDVIEGNLAEAIYKWLECGKDRAKFYDWMREKGYLASPKETIGYWKLVRSFENKYEKSAADDAYSQSWSGGGGSYTYRCEVTFDGVSYTGITHDSCKGEFVENKGTSSIPKDSYLGGERVEIDLKITATTSTNICFHLGASLGASITPVNHDDPFVSYGTNRSLYDITEKITKSYIQTGKNDTNTGYWGQSATVGGEMPSGSANGDKVYILIGMGGGNNSITTAYEYEWVKK
;
A
#
# COMPACT_ATOMS: atom_id res chain seq x y z
N MET A 1 -61.96 15.69 22.53
CA MET A 1 -60.56 16.06 22.85
C MET A 1 -60.09 15.62 24.23
N LYS A 2 -60.81 15.85 25.34
CA LYS A 2 -60.35 15.46 26.70
C LYS A 2 -60.19 13.94 26.94
N ARG A 3 -60.99 13.07 26.29
CA ARG A 3 -60.82 11.61 26.42
C ARG A 3 -59.58 11.04 25.70
N LYS A 4 -59.14 11.64 24.57
CA LYS A 4 -57.93 11.20 23.85
C LYS A 4 -56.65 11.59 24.61
N LEU A 5 -56.63 12.75 25.26
CA LEU A 5 -55.51 13.17 26.13
C LEU A 5 -55.37 12.31 27.38
N ILE A 6 -56.48 11.86 27.98
CA ILE A 6 -56.45 10.98 29.16
C ILE A 6 -55.97 9.57 28.77
N SER A 7 -56.34 9.05 27.59
CA SER A 7 -55.82 7.77 27.09
C SER A 7 -54.33 7.81 26.74
N LEU A 8 -53.81 8.93 26.23
CA LEU A 8 -52.37 9.13 25.97
C LEU A 8 -51.56 9.25 27.26
N LEU A 9 -52.09 9.96 28.28
CA LEU A 9 -51.46 10.02 29.60
C LEU A 9 -51.53 8.69 30.35
N LEU A 10 -52.61 7.90 30.22
CA LEU A 10 -52.65 6.55 30.79
C LEU A 10 -51.74 5.56 30.07
N ALA A 11 -51.56 5.68 28.76
CA ALA A 11 -50.58 4.88 28.01
C ALA A 11 -49.14 5.23 28.42
N ALA A 12 -48.84 6.51 28.59
CA ALA A 12 -47.53 6.98 29.08
C ALA A 12 -47.26 6.54 30.54
N VAL A 13 -48.27 6.57 31.42
CA VAL A 13 -48.14 6.10 32.80
C VAL A 13 -48.02 4.57 32.87
N MET A 14 -48.70 3.82 31.99
CA MET A 14 -48.54 2.37 31.91
C MET A 14 -47.17 1.95 31.35
N LEU A 15 -46.60 2.68 30.39
CA LEU A 15 -45.22 2.51 29.91
C LEU A 15 -44.17 2.86 30.98
N LEU A 16 -44.40 3.91 31.79
CA LEU A 16 -43.55 4.25 32.93
C LEU A 16 -43.67 3.26 34.10
N SER A 17 -44.83 2.65 34.34
CA SER A 17 -45.00 1.63 35.38
C SER A 17 -44.48 0.24 34.98
N ALA A 18 -44.33 -0.04 33.68
CA ALA A 18 -43.60 -1.23 33.21
C ALA A 18 -42.09 -1.12 33.46
N MET A 19 -41.54 0.10 33.55
CA MET A 19 -40.12 0.34 33.90
C MET A 19 -39.81 0.29 35.40
N ALA A 20 -40.84 0.28 36.27
CA ALA A 20 -40.65 0.16 37.73
C ALA A 20 -40.95 -1.25 38.29
N GLY A 21 -41.35 -2.19 37.44
CA GLY A 21 -41.90 -3.50 37.83
C GLY A 21 -41.10 -4.74 37.41
N LEU A 22 -39.88 -4.60 36.90
CA LEU A 22 -39.00 -5.71 36.53
C LEU A 22 -37.66 -5.64 37.29
N THR A 23 -37.73 -5.59 38.63
CA THR A 23 -36.68 -6.19 39.46
C THR A 23 -36.97 -7.69 39.55
N GLY A 24 -36.85 -8.37 38.42
CA GLY A 24 -37.06 -9.81 38.27
C GLY A 24 -35.86 -10.40 37.56
N CYS A 25 -34.97 -11.00 38.34
CA CYS A 25 -33.79 -11.79 37.97
C CYS A 25 -33.63 -12.15 36.47
N SER A 26 -32.84 -11.38 35.74
CA SER A 26 -31.99 -11.90 34.67
C SER A 26 -30.54 -11.68 35.07
N SER A 27 -29.73 -12.73 35.02
CA SER A 27 -28.35 -12.75 35.50
C SER A 27 -27.33 -12.18 34.49
N GLY A 28 -27.72 -11.19 33.68
CA GLY A 28 -26.85 -10.49 32.72
C GLY A 28 -26.45 -9.13 33.27
N GLY A 29 -25.16 -8.91 33.53
CA GLY A 29 -24.67 -7.68 34.17
C GLY A 29 -24.89 -6.44 33.31
N SER A 30 -25.75 -5.53 33.76
CA SER A 30 -25.87 -4.18 33.19
C SER A 30 -24.80 -3.25 33.79
N ALA A 31 -24.19 -2.41 32.95
CA ALA A 31 -23.23 -1.40 33.38
C ALA A 31 -23.82 -0.01 33.14
N SER A 32 -23.66 0.92 34.09
CA SER A 32 -24.11 2.29 33.95
C SER A 32 -23.13 3.29 34.56
N GLY A 33 -23.19 4.53 34.09
CA GLY A 33 -22.30 5.58 34.58
C GLY A 33 -22.79 6.97 34.22
N LYS A 34 -22.53 7.91 35.12
CA LYS A 34 -22.73 9.33 34.85
C LYS A 34 -21.57 9.85 34.00
N VAL A 35 -21.92 10.48 32.87
CA VAL A 35 -20.99 11.06 31.90
C VAL A 35 -21.00 12.58 32.06
N SER A 36 -19.83 13.21 31.99
CA SER A 36 -19.69 14.67 32.04
C SER A 36 -19.33 15.21 30.66
N PRO A 37 -19.83 16.39 30.27
CA PRO A 37 -19.43 17.05 29.02
C PRO A 37 -17.92 17.31 28.89
N LYS A 38 -17.20 17.39 30.02
CA LYS A 38 -15.83 17.93 30.07
C LYS A 38 -14.73 16.87 30.09
N SER A 39 -15.08 15.60 30.15
CA SER A 39 -14.09 14.54 30.35
C SER A 39 -14.54 13.24 29.71
N GLU A 40 -13.59 12.52 29.11
CA GLU A 40 -13.81 11.15 28.67
C GLU A 40 -14.30 10.27 29.82
N LYS A 41 -15.24 9.37 29.52
CA LYS A 41 -15.75 8.38 30.45
C LYS A 41 -15.77 6.99 29.82
N LYS A 42 -15.24 6.01 30.56
CA LYS A 42 -15.40 4.59 30.25
C LYS A 42 -16.53 3.99 31.09
N ILE A 43 -17.38 3.18 30.46
CA ILE A 43 -18.47 2.44 31.12
C ILE A 43 -18.35 0.96 30.71
N GLY A 44 -18.47 0.05 31.68
CA GLY A 44 -18.22 -1.38 31.48
C GLY A 44 -16.74 -1.75 31.61
N ASN A 45 -16.42 -3.00 31.27
CA ASN A 45 -15.07 -3.53 31.20
C ASN A 45 -15.04 -4.72 30.25
N ALA A 46 -14.50 -4.56 29.04
CA ALA A 46 -14.57 -5.61 28.03
C ALA A 46 -13.88 -6.91 28.47
N LYS A 47 -12.82 -6.84 29.28
CA LYS A 47 -12.09 -8.03 29.74
C LYS A 47 -12.90 -8.88 30.73
N ARG A 48 -13.57 -8.21 31.67
CA ARG A 48 -14.33 -8.83 32.77
C ARG A 48 -15.77 -9.14 32.38
N ASP A 49 -16.44 -8.17 31.77
CA ASP A 49 -17.89 -8.18 31.53
C ASP A 49 -18.25 -8.44 30.06
N GLY A 50 -17.24 -8.50 29.19
CA GLY A 50 -17.43 -8.75 27.75
C GLY A 50 -17.73 -7.48 26.94
N ILE A 51 -18.06 -6.36 27.56
CA ILE A 51 -18.36 -5.08 26.89
C ILE A 51 -17.76 -3.87 27.61
N GLU A 52 -17.29 -2.89 26.83
CA GLU A 52 -16.88 -1.55 27.27
C GLU A 52 -17.31 -0.53 26.22
N ILE A 53 -17.75 0.65 26.68
CA ILE A 53 -17.89 1.83 25.83
C ILE A 53 -16.97 2.95 26.33
N VAL A 54 -16.37 3.68 25.38
CA VAL A 54 -15.56 4.87 25.63
C VAL A 54 -16.29 6.06 25.05
N ILE A 55 -16.64 7.00 25.93
CA ILE A 55 -17.41 8.20 25.60
C ILE A 55 -16.48 9.40 25.72
N PRO A 56 -16.09 10.05 24.61
CA PRO A 56 -15.21 11.22 24.65
C PRO A 56 -15.78 12.41 25.42
N ALA A 57 -14.92 13.38 25.76
CA ALA A 57 -15.39 14.69 26.19
C ALA A 57 -16.11 15.39 25.02
N GLY A 58 -17.18 16.15 25.29
CA GLY A 58 -17.96 16.82 24.25
C GLY A 58 -19.11 16.00 23.67
N THR A 59 -19.23 14.70 23.99
CA THR A 59 -20.35 13.86 23.51
C THR A 59 -21.73 14.38 23.92
N PHE A 60 -21.84 14.95 25.12
CA PHE A 60 -23.10 15.49 25.65
C PHE A 60 -22.90 16.94 26.09
N GLU A 61 -23.89 17.80 25.85
CA GLU A 61 -23.86 19.20 26.31
C GLU A 61 -23.99 19.32 27.83
N LYS A 62 -24.69 18.36 28.44
CA LYS A 62 -24.97 18.28 29.88
C LYS A 62 -24.54 16.94 30.43
N ALA A 63 -24.45 16.85 31.75
CA ALA A 63 -24.14 15.58 32.39
C ALA A 63 -25.37 14.65 32.32
N VAL A 64 -25.18 13.46 31.79
CA VAL A 64 -26.23 12.45 31.54
C VAL A 64 -25.84 11.11 32.16
N ASN A 65 -26.81 10.25 32.44
CA ASN A 65 -26.57 8.85 32.77
C ASN A 65 -26.63 8.02 31.49
N VAL A 66 -25.63 7.16 31.31
CA VAL A 66 -25.57 6.21 30.20
C VAL A 66 -25.58 4.80 30.76
N SER A 67 -26.31 3.90 30.10
CA SER A 67 -26.42 2.49 30.46
C SER A 67 -26.21 1.56 29.26
N ILE A 68 -25.61 0.41 29.56
CA ILE A 68 -25.45 -0.74 28.67
C ILE A 68 -26.41 -1.83 29.18
N GLY A 69 -27.46 -2.08 28.41
CA GLY A 69 -28.32 -3.26 28.56
C GLY A 69 -27.72 -4.43 27.79
N ILE A 70 -27.85 -5.64 28.31
CA ILE A 70 -27.57 -6.88 27.58
C ILE A 70 -28.92 -7.55 27.37
N ALA A 71 -29.36 -7.64 26.11
CA ALA A 71 -30.61 -8.26 25.74
C ALA A 71 -30.49 -9.78 25.73
N ASP A 72 -31.60 -10.48 25.98
CA ASP A 72 -31.65 -11.94 25.86
C ASP A 72 -31.54 -12.32 24.37
N GLU A 73 -30.67 -13.27 24.04
CA GLU A 73 -30.49 -13.77 22.67
C GLU A 73 -31.79 -14.37 22.08
N ASN A 74 -32.73 -14.78 22.94
CA ASN A 74 -34.04 -15.27 22.53
C ASN A 74 -35.04 -14.16 22.18
N GLU A 75 -34.79 -12.90 22.58
CA GLU A 75 -35.66 -11.77 22.26
C GLU A 75 -35.44 -11.25 20.84
N THR A 76 -34.22 -11.42 20.30
CA THR A 76 -33.87 -10.95 18.96
C THR A 76 -33.05 -12.04 18.25
N ALA A 77 -33.68 -12.83 17.39
CA ALA A 77 -32.96 -13.84 16.62
C ALA A 77 -31.88 -13.20 15.74
N ALA A 78 -30.74 -13.87 15.62
CA ALA A 78 -29.77 -13.52 14.59
C ALA A 78 -30.40 -13.74 13.21
N GLU A 79 -29.94 -12.97 12.23
CA GLU A 79 -30.35 -13.17 10.83
C GLU A 79 -29.94 -14.57 10.34
N ASP A 80 -30.64 -15.12 9.35
CA ASP A 80 -30.28 -16.42 8.76
C ASP A 80 -28.83 -16.42 8.25
N GLY A 81 -28.08 -17.50 8.54
CA GLY A 81 -26.64 -17.56 8.27
C GLY A 81 -25.77 -16.67 9.18
N ALA A 82 -26.27 -16.21 10.32
CA ALA A 82 -25.51 -15.48 11.34
C ALA A 82 -25.66 -16.12 12.72
N SER A 83 -24.62 -16.01 13.55
CA SER A 83 -24.61 -16.47 14.94
C SER A 83 -24.02 -15.41 15.86
N TYR A 84 -24.62 -15.19 17.02
CA TYR A 84 -24.08 -14.25 17.99
C TYR A 84 -22.76 -14.75 18.58
N LEU A 85 -21.78 -13.87 18.63
CA LEU A 85 -20.51 -14.06 19.34
C LEU A 85 -20.56 -13.48 20.76
N PHE A 86 -21.53 -12.60 20.99
CA PHE A 86 -21.87 -11.99 22.27
C PHE A 86 -23.36 -11.61 22.22
N SER A 87 -24.05 -11.71 23.36
CA SER A 87 -25.48 -11.34 23.44
C SER A 87 -25.69 -9.89 23.00
N PRO A 88 -26.76 -9.56 22.26
CA PRO A 88 -27.01 -8.20 21.80
C PRO A 88 -27.00 -7.19 22.95
N ILE A 89 -26.44 -6.01 22.69
CA ILE A 89 -26.37 -4.91 23.66
C ILE A 89 -27.31 -3.78 23.25
N GLU A 90 -27.81 -3.05 24.23
CA GLU A 90 -28.63 -1.86 24.03
C GLU A 90 -27.98 -0.68 24.77
N LEU A 91 -27.59 0.34 24.04
CA LEU A 91 -27.06 1.57 24.62
C LEU A 91 -28.22 2.55 24.82
N THR A 92 -28.26 3.20 25.99
CA THR A 92 -29.31 4.17 26.34
C THR A 92 -28.74 5.34 27.14
N SER A 93 -29.37 6.52 27.01
CA SER A 93 -29.07 7.70 27.82
C SER A 93 -30.34 8.41 28.28
N ASP A 94 -30.25 9.15 29.39
CA ASP A 94 -31.35 9.99 29.90
C ASP A 94 -31.28 11.45 29.42
N GLY A 95 -30.30 11.77 28.56
CA GLY A 95 -30.08 13.13 28.05
C GLY A 95 -31.05 13.58 26.96
N GLY A 96 -31.71 12.62 26.30
CA GLY A 96 -32.68 12.89 25.25
C GLY A 96 -32.08 13.38 23.93
N GLU A 97 -30.75 13.46 23.81
CA GLU A 97 -30.08 13.73 22.54
C GLU A 97 -30.24 12.54 21.58
N HIS A 98 -30.76 12.78 20.38
CA HIS A 98 -30.80 11.78 19.30
C HIS A 98 -29.42 11.55 18.66
N THR A 99 -28.54 12.57 18.71
CA THR A 99 -27.20 12.60 18.11
C THR A 99 -26.15 12.85 19.17
N LEU A 100 -25.09 12.04 19.16
CA LEU A 100 -23.95 12.23 20.04
C LEU A 100 -23.00 13.30 19.49
N GLY A 101 -22.51 14.19 20.35
CA GLY A 101 -21.58 15.26 20.02
C GLY A 101 -20.18 14.79 19.60
N GLU A 102 -19.85 13.53 19.87
CA GLU A 102 -18.60 12.86 19.49
C GLU A 102 -18.88 11.37 19.24
N THR A 103 -18.03 10.69 18.46
CA THR A 103 -18.14 9.24 18.22
C THR A 103 -17.85 8.46 19.50
N VAL A 104 -18.77 7.60 19.91
CA VAL A 104 -18.56 6.67 21.03
C VAL A 104 -17.95 5.38 20.51
N THR A 105 -16.88 4.91 21.15
CA THR A 105 -16.27 3.63 20.82
C THR A 105 -16.97 2.52 21.58
N VAL A 106 -17.42 1.49 20.88
CA VAL A 106 -17.96 0.24 21.44
C VAL A 106 -16.92 -0.85 21.28
N LYS A 107 -16.67 -1.61 22.36
CA LYS A 107 -15.70 -2.71 22.38
C LYS A 107 -16.30 -3.96 23.01
N ILE A 108 -16.53 -4.98 22.20
CA ILE A 108 -17.09 -6.28 22.60
C ILE A 108 -15.97 -7.33 22.58
N LYS A 109 -15.85 -8.14 23.63
CA LYS A 109 -14.88 -9.24 23.71
C LYS A 109 -15.39 -10.44 22.90
N LEU A 110 -14.53 -10.94 22.02
CA LEU A 110 -14.81 -12.13 21.23
C LEU A 110 -14.56 -13.40 22.05
N PRO A 111 -15.33 -14.48 21.82
CA PRO A 111 -15.12 -15.76 22.50
C PRO A 111 -13.82 -16.41 22.01
N LYS A 112 -13.16 -17.20 22.87
CA LYS A 112 -11.90 -17.89 22.55
C LYS A 112 -11.99 -18.88 21.39
N SER A 113 -13.21 -19.27 21.00
CA SER A 113 -13.47 -20.13 19.85
C SER A 113 -13.26 -19.42 18.51
N VAL A 114 -13.23 -18.08 18.50
CA VAL A 114 -12.87 -17.31 17.32
C VAL A 114 -11.39 -17.49 17.02
N SER A 115 -11.10 -17.91 15.80
CA SER A 115 -9.75 -18.10 15.26
C SER A 115 -9.46 -17.09 14.14
N GLU A 116 -8.20 -17.00 13.70
CA GLU A 116 -7.78 -16.12 12.60
C GLU A 116 -8.54 -16.42 11.29
N ASP A 117 -8.93 -17.68 11.06
CA ASP A 117 -9.70 -18.09 9.89
C ASP A 117 -11.14 -17.53 9.91
N ASP A 118 -11.62 -17.11 11.08
CA ASP A 118 -12.97 -16.56 11.26
C ASP A 118 -13.03 -15.04 11.03
N TYR A 119 -11.89 -14.34 11.03
CA TYR A 119 -11.86 -12.87 11.06
C TYR A 119 -12.62 -12.21 9.91
N LEU A 120 -12.53 -12.78 8.71
CA LEU A 120 -13.29 -12.31 7.53
C LEU A 120 -14.81 -12.33 7.75
N ALA A 121 -15.29 -13.26 8.57
CA ALA A 121 -16.71 -13.51 8.80
C ALA A 121 -17.27 -12.82 10.06
N ILE A 122 -16.42 -12.14 10.83
CA ILE A 122 -16.84 -11.41 12.03
C ILE A 122 -17.31 -10.02 11.62
N MET A 123 -18.50 -9.65 12.07
CA MET A 123 -19.08 -8.33 11.82
C MET A 123 -19.71 -7.79 13.09
N GLY A 124 -19.72 -6.46 13.22
CA GLY A 124 -20.72 -5.81 14.06
C GLY A 124 -22.04 -5.73 13.32
N VAL A 125 -23.14 -5.66 14.06
CA VAL A 125 -24.45 -5.38 13.49
C VAL A 125 -25.20 -4.36 14.32
N TYR A 126 -25.95 -3.49 13.65
CA TYR A 126 -26.88 -2.52 14.22
C TYR A 126 -28.31 -2.91 13.87
N TYR A 127 -29.21 -2.85 14.84
CA TYR A 127 -30.63 -3.11 14.58
C TYR A 127 -31.37 -1.80 14.29
N ASP A 128 -31.96 -1.68 13.09
CA ASP A 128 -32.68 -0.47 12.67
C ASP A 128 -34.16 -0.45 13.09
N GLY A 129 -34.62 -1.49 13.78
CA GLY A 129 -36.03 -1.69 14.15
C GLY A 129 -36.77 -2.68 13.25
N GLU A 130 -36.22 -3.03 12.09
CA GLU A 130 -36.74 -4.06 11.20
C GLU A 130 -35.70 -5.15 10.88
N ARG A 131 -34.44 -4.77 10.65
CA ARG A 131 -33.34 -5.66 10.26
C ARG A 131 -32.01 -5.27 10.90
N TRP A 132 -31.04 -6.18 10.73
CA TRP A 132 -29.64 -5.95 11.09
C TRP A 132 -28.88 -5.35 9.91
N GLU A 133 -28.23 -4.20 10.12
CA GLU A 133 -27.27 -3.60 9.20
C GLU A 133 -25.86 -3.91 9.68
N TYR A 134 -24.95 -4.20 8.75
CA TYR A 134 -23.61 -4.69 9.07
C TYR A 134 -22.62 -3.56 9.28
N ILE A 135 -21.76 -3.74 10.28
CA ILE A 135 -20.67 -2.84 10.65
C ILE A 135 -19.37 -3.59 10.42
N LEU A 136 -18.50 -3.04 9.57
CA LEU A 136 -17.19 -3.63 9.32
C LEU A 136 -16.33 -3.53 10.59
N PRO A 137 -15.62 -4.61 10.94
CA PRO A 137 -14.81 -4.62 12.15
C PRO A 137 -13.47 -3.89 11.98
N ASP A 138 -12.92 -3.42 13.09
CA ASP A 138 -11.51 -3.01 13.19
C ASP A 138 -10.57 -4.24 13.23
N ALA A 139 -9.64 -4.32 12.28
CA ALA A 139 -8.76 -5.47 12.12
C ALA A 139 -7.77 -5.64 13.27
N GLU A 140 -7.25 -4.55 13.83
CA GLU A 140 -6.32 -4.60 14.98
C GLU A 140 -7.08 -5.08 16.23
N ALA A 141 -8.29 -4.60 16.45
CA ALA A 141 -9.13 -5.00 17.56
C ALA A 141 -9.50 -6.49 17.50
N ILE A 142 -9.89 -6.99 16.32
CA ILE A 142 -10.25 -8.40 16.12
C ILE A 142 -9.09 -9.31 16.51
N GLN A 143 -7.88 -8.98 16.10
CA GLN A 143 -6.67 -9.74 16.41
C GLN A 143 -6.35 -9.76 17.90
N ASN A 144 -6.70 -8.68 18.60
CA ASN A 144 -6.61 -8.60 20.05
C ASN A 144 -7.77 -9.31 20.77
N GLY A 145 -8.67 -9.98 20.04
CA GLY A 145 -9.81 -10.72 20.57
C GLY A 145 -11.03 -9.83 20.89
N TYR A 146 -11.20 -8.74 20.16
CA TYR A 146 -12.32 -7.80 20.35
C TYR A 146 -12.96 -7.39 19.03
N LEU A 147 -14.28 -7.28 18.99
CA LEU A 147 -14.95 -6.45 18.00
C LEU A 147 -14.95 -5.01 18.51
N GLN A 148 -14.48 -4.06 17.70
CA GLN A 148 -14.47 -2.64 18.05
C GLN A 148 -15.02 -1.82 16.88
N PHE A 149 -15.88 -0.86 17.18
CA PHE A 149 -16.43 0.08 16.19
C PHE A 149 -16.81 1.40 16.87
N GLY A 150 -16.88 2.46 16.07
CA GLY A 150 -17.42 3.76 16.48
C GLY A 150 -18.91 3.86 16.18
N THR A 151 -19.65 4.58 17.02
CA THR A 151 -21.07 4.90 16.76
C THR A 151 -21.41 6.35 17.11
N PRO A 152 -22.20 7.06 16.28
CA PRO A 152 -22.65 8.43 16.54
C PRO A 152 -24.00 8.50 17.27
N HIS A 153 -24.59 7.37 17.67
CA HIS A 153 -25.83 7.30 18.45
C HIS A 153 -25.88 6.08 19.36
N PHE A 154 -26.85 6.07 20.26
CA PHE A 154 -27.16 4.91 21.07
C PHE A 154 -28.31 4.12 20.46
N SER A 155 -28.09 2.83 20.28
CA SER A 155 -29.04 1.86 19.73
C SER A 155 -28.69 0.45 20.20
N ARG A 156 -29.30 -0.56 19.56
CA ARG A 156 -28.98 -1.97 19.72
C ARG A 156 -27.90 -2.41 18.75
N PHE A 157 -26.91 -3.12 19.29
CA PHE A 157 -25.79 -3.65 18.54
C PHE A 157 -25.51 -5.10 18.92
N ALA A 158 -24.88 -5.87 18.03
CA ALA A 158 -24.36 -7.19 18.38
C ALA A 158 -23.05 -7.50 17.65
N ALA A 159 -22.31 -8.47 18.19
CA ALA A 159 -21.18 -9.09 17.50
C ALA A 159 -21.67 -10.41 16.90
N VAL A 160 -21.48 -10.61 15.60
CA VAL A 160 -21.91 -11.82 14.91
C VAL A 160 -20.78 -12.47 14.13
N LYS A 161 -20.86 -13.79 13.99
CA LYS A 161 -20.13 -14.56 12.98
C LYS A 161 -21.10 -14.96 11.90
N LEU A 162 -20.83 -14.49 10.69
CA LEU A 162 -21.55 -14.86 9.48
C LEU A 162 -21.05 -16.19 8.93
N GLU A 163 -21.89 -16.85 8.15
CA GLU A 163 -21.40 -17.81 7.17
C GLU A 163 -20.47 -17.10 6.18
N LYS A 164 -19.40 -17.78 5.79
CA LYS A 164 -18.32 -17.19 4.99
C LYS A 164 -18.82 -16.62 3.66
N GLU A 165 -19.73 -17.32 3.00
CA GLU A 165 -20.33 -16.85 1.74
C GLU A 165 -21.12 -15.55 1.92
N LYS A 166 -21.85 -15.41 3.04
CA LYS A 166 -22.60 -14.21 3.37
C LYS A 166 -21.68 -13.03 3.68
N ALA A 167 -20.55 -13.27 4.36
CA ALA A 167 -19.54 -12.25 4.57
C ALA A 167 -18.93 -11.78 3.24
N LEU A 168 -18.57 -12.70 2.34
CA LEU A 168 -18.06 -12.36 1.00
C LEU A 168 -19.08 -11.58 0.17
N ASP A 169 -20.36 -11.95 0.26
CA ASP A 169 -21.45 -11.24 -0.40
C ASP A 169 -21.55 -9.78 0.06
N LYS A 170 -21.37 -9.53 1.36
CA LYS A 170 -21.40 -8.18 1.93
C LYS A 170 -20.19 -7.32 1.55
N TYR A 171 -18.99 -7.91 1.53
CA TYR A 171 -17.82 -7.22 0.98
C TYR A 171 -18.00 -6.90 -0.51
N ALA A 172 -18.56 -7.83 -1.30
CA ALA A 172 -18.82 -7.63 -2.71
C ALA A 172 -19.85 -6.52 -2.96
N GLU A 173 -20.95 -6.50 -2.20
CA GLU A 173 -21.98 -5.45 -2.27
C GLU A 173 -21.40 -4.06 -1.99
N THR A 174 -20.59 -3.96 -0.94
CA THR A 174 -19.92 -2.72 -0.53
C THR A 174 -19.01 -2.20 -1.64
N LEU A 175 -18.14 -3.07 -2.17
CA LEU A 175 -17.17 -2.70 -3.20
C LEU A 175 -17.84 -2.40 -4.54
N ALA A 176 -18.88 -3.14 -4.93
CA ALA A 176 -19.62 -2.89 -6.15
C ALA A 176 -20.33 -1.54 -6.11
N THR A 177 -20.96 -1.22 -4.98
CA THR A 177 -21.58 0.09 -4.77
C THR A 177 -20.53 1.19 -4.90
N GLN A 178 -19.37 1.04 -4.26
CA GLN A 178 -18.26 2.00 -4.38
C GLN A 178 -17.71 2.12 -5.81
N ASN A 179 -17.52 1.01 -6.53
CA ASN A 179 -16.98 1.02 -7.89
C ASN A 179 -17.92 1.69 -8.89
N VAL A 180 -19.23 1.47 -8.76
CA VAL A 180 -20.24 1.97 -9.72
C VAL A 180 -20.69 3.38 -9.38
N THR A 181 -20.82 3.71 -8.10
CA THR A 181 -21.39 4.99 -7.64
C THR A 181 -20.36 5.95 -7.06
N GLY A 182 -19.13 5.49 -6.83
CA GLY A 182 -18.04 6.28 -6.29
C GLY A 182 -17.88 7.57 -7.06
N GLN A 183 -17.98 8.70 -6.35
CA GLN A 183 -17.82 10.00 -6.98
C GLN A 183 -16.42 10.09 -7.58
N LYS A 184 -16.36 10.52 -8.85
CA LYS A 184 -15.12 11.04 -9.44
C LYS A 184 -14.63 12.19 -8.56
N PRO A 185 -13.31 12.44 -8.48
CA PRO A 185 -12.78 13.61 -7.78
C PRO A 185 -13.57 14.87 -8.19
N SER A 186 -13.87 15.73 -7.22
CA SER A 186 -14.78 16.87 -7.43
C SER A 186 -14.37 17.70 -8.65
N ASP A 187 -15.34 18.38 -9.28
CA ASP A 187 -15.07 19.29 -10.40
C ASP A 187 -13.99 20.34 -10.03
N GLU A 188 -13.87 20.66 -8.73
CA GLU A 188 -12.84 21.56 -8.18
C GLU A 188 -11.45 20.92 -8.05
N LEU A 189 -11.35 19.63 -7.71
CA LEU A 189 -10.08 18.89 -7.78
C LEU A 189 -9.64 18.71 -9.23
N THR A 190 -10.59 18.41 -10.11
CA THR A 190 -10.39 18.33 -11.56
C THR A 190 -9.93 19.69 -12.11
N ASP A 191 -10.58 20.81 -11.77
CA ASP A 191 -10.17 22.17 -12.14
C ASP A 191 -8.79 22.54 -11.62
N CYS A 192 -8.45 22.12 -10.39
CA CYS A 192 -7.14 22.35 -9.78
C CYS A 192 -6.03 21.66 -10.59
N PHE A 193 -6.17 20.37 -10.88
CA PHE A 193 -5.17 19.62 -11.63
C PHE A 193 -5.14 20.02 -13.10
N THR A 194 -6.28 20.31 -13.73
CA THR A 194 -6.32 20.86 -15.10
C THR A 194 -5.58 22.19 -15.18
N LYS A 195 -5.80 23.13 -14.24
CA LYS A 195 -5.06 24.41 -14.19
C LYS A 195 -3.57 24.22 -13.96
N THR A 196 -3.20 23.23 -13.15
CA THR A 196 -1.80 22.86 -12.91
C THR A 196 -1.16 22.35 -14.21
N LEU A 197 -1.83 21.44 -14.92
CA LEU A 197 -1.39 20.89 -16.21
C LEU A 197 -1.30 21.96 -17.30
N ASP A 198 -2.29 22.83 -17.41
CA ASP A 198 -2.27 24.00 -18.30
C ASP A 198 -1.06 24.88 -18.04
N SER A 199 -0.79 25.20 -16.76
CA SER A 199 0.34 26.04 -16.36
C SER A 199 1.69 25.38 -16.60
N MET A 200 1.75 24.06 -16.59
CA MET A 200 2.92 23.25 -16.96
C MET A 200 3.07 23.07 -18.48
N GLY A 201 2.11 23.56 -19.28
CA GLY A 201 2.13 23.53 -20.74
C GLY A 201 1.42 22.33 -21.39
N PHE A 202 0.79 21.45 -20.61
CA PHE A 202 -0.01 20.34 -21.12
C PHE A 202 -1.42 20.82 -21.45
N THR A 203 -1.60 21.54 -22.56
CA THR A 203 -2.85 22.24 -22.90
C THR A 203 -3.79 21.47 -23.85
N ASP A 204 -3.40 20.30 -24.36
CA ASP A 204 -4.28 19.47 -25.20
C ASP A 204 -5.25 18.66 -24.34
N GLU A 205 -6.55 18.78 -24.60
CA GLU A 205 -7.62 18.13 -23.82
C GLU A 205 -7.51 16.61 -23.75
N THR A 206 -7.00 15.95 -24.80
CA THR A 206 -6.80 14.50 -24.81
C THR A 206 -5.60 14.11 -23.95
N VAL A 207 -4.51 14.86 -24.03
CA VAL A 207 -3.33 14.68 -23.16
C VAL A 207 -3.71 14.90 -21.69
N GLN A 208 -4.44 15.98 -21.40
CA GLN A 208 -4.97 16.24 -20.07
C GLN A 208 -5.90 15.13 -19.60
N GLY A 209 -6.85 14.68 -20.44
CA GLY A 209 -7.77 13.61 -20.08
C GLY A 209 -7.07 12.32 -19.66
N ILE A 210 -5.99 11.93 -20.37
CA ILE A 210 -5.20 10.73 -20.06
C ILE A 210 -4.37 10.92 -18.78
N ILE A 211 -3.74 12.10 -18.60
CA ILE A 211 -3.01 12.41 -17.37
C ILE A 211 -3.97 12.45 -16.16
N MET A 212 -5.14 13.07 -16.31
CA MET A 212 -6.17 13.18 -15.27
C MET A 212 -6.75 11.82 -14.88
N GLN A 213 -6.92 10.88 -15.81
CA GLN A 213 -7.28 9.50 -15.48
C GLN A 213 -6.25 8.84 -14.55
N LYS A 214 -4.95 9.10 -14.78
CA LYS A 214 -3.88 8.57 -13.95
C LYS A 214 -3.79 9.28 -12.60
N ILE A 215 -3.92 10.60 -12.57
CA ILE A 215 -4.02 11.37 -11.31
C ILE A 215 -5.17 10.81 -10.46
N THR A 216 -6.34 10.60 -11.07
CA THR A 216 -7.50 10.03 -10.38
C THR A 216 -7.19 8.64 -9.82
N LYS A 217 -6.60 7.76 -10.63
CA LYS A 217 -6.23 6.40 -10.19
C LYS A 217 -5.24 6.40 -9.01
N GLU A 218 -4.25 7.28 -9.05
CA GLU A 218 -3.23 7.39 -7.99
C GLU A 218 -3.77 8.07 -6.72
N LEU A 219 -4.62 9.08 -6.87
CA LEU A 219 -5.28 9.79 -5.77
C LEU A 219 -6.18 8.85 -4.96
N HIS A 220 -6.88 7.93 -5.64
CA HIS A 220 -7.67 6.85 -5.00
C HIS A 220 -6.78 5.79 -4.32
N SER A 221 -5.46 5.80 -4.53
CA SER A 221 -4.52 4.81 -3.99
C SER A 221 -3.57 5.36 -2.92
N SER A 222 -3.45 6.68 -2.78
CA SER A 222 -2.49 7.29 -1.88
C SER A 222 -3.03 7.42 -0.46
N ALA A 223 -2.75 6.42 0.37
CA ALA A 223 -3.03 6.44 1.81
C ALA A 223 -2.33 7.62 2.52
N ALA A 224 -1.15 8.04 2.04
CA ALA A 224 -0.39 9.15 2.60
C ALA A 224 -1.05 10.51 2.29
N PHE A 225 -1.54 10.70 1.06
CA PHE A 225 -2.29 11.90 0.67
C PHE A 225 -3.59 12.02 1.48
N ILE A 226 -4.32 10.92 1.66
CA ILE A 226 -5.54 10.86 2.48
C ILE A 226 -5.24 11.10 3.97
N THR A 227 -4.11 10.60 4.50
CA THR A 227 -3.74 10.78 5.91
C THR A 227 -3.29 12.21 6.21
N ASN A 228 -2.46 12.81 5.35
CA ASN A 228 -2.00 14.19 5.51
C ASN A 228 -3.12 15.19 5.25
N ALA A 229 -4.05 14.86 4.34
CA ALA A 229 -5.34 15.53 4.20
C ALA A 229 -6.17 15.54 5.49
N LYS A 230 -6.29 14.39 6.16
CA LYS A 230 -6.97 14.26 7.47
C LYS A 230 -6.27 15.10 8.57
N ASN A 231 -4.96 15.33 8.45
CA ASN A 231 -4.15 16.08 9.41
C ASN A 231 -4.06 17.60 9.13
N GLY A 232 -4.39 18.06 7.92
CA GLY A 232 -4.46 19.49 7.58
C GLY A 232 -3.12 20.17 7.26
N ASP A 233 -2.06 19.41 6.98
CA ASP A 233 -0.73 19.95 6.65
C ASP A 233 -0.66 20.45 5.20
N ILE A 234 -1.07 21.71 4.97
CA ILE A 234 -1.18 22.33 3.63
C ILE A 234 0.15 22.29 2.84
N GLY A 235 1.30 22.40 3.53
CA GLY A 235 2.62 22.30 2.90
C GLY A 235 2.94 20.91 2.35
N ASP A 236 2.60 19.86 3.11
CA ASP A 236 2.81 18.47 2.71
C ASP A 236 1.80 18.03 1.64
N ILE A 237 0.58 18.58 1.68
CA ILE A 237 -0.46 18.33 0.68
C ILE A 237 -0.07 18.91 -0.69
N ALA A 238 0.51 20.11 -0.73
CA ALA A 238 1.00 20.70 -1.98
C ALA A 238 2.17 19.91 -2.59
N GLY A 239 3.11 19.47 -1.74
CA GLY A 239 4.22 18.58 -2.13
C GLY A 239 3.73 17.25 -2.72
N GLN A 240 2.79 16.59 -2.06
CA GLN A 240 2.24 15.32 -2.53
C GLN A 240 1.33 15.48 -3.77
N GLY A 241 0.59 16.59 -3.88
CA GLY A 241 -0.17 16.93 -5.08
C GLY A 241 0.74 17.12 -6.29
N ALA A 242 1.91 17.75 -6.10
CA ALA A 242 2.92 17.90 -7.14
C ALA A 242 3.58 16.55 -7.52
N GLU A 243 3.86 15.69 -6.55
CA GLU A 243 4.33 14.32 -6.80
C GLU A 243 3.33 13.48 -7.60
N LEU A 244 2.03 13.56 -7.27
CA LEU A 244 0.96 12.87 -7.99
C LEU A 244 0.86 13.33 -9.46
N VAL A 245 0.93 14.63 -9.70
CA VAL A 245 0.93 15.19 -11.07
C VAL A 245 2.17 14.72 -11.84
N ALA A 246 3.35 14.77 -11.20
CA ALA A 246 4.60 14.31 -11.80
C ALA A 246 4.56 12.83 -12.17
N GLU A 247 4.05 11.98 -11.27
CA GLU A 247 3.94 10.55 -11.50
C GLU A 247 2.92 10.22 -12.60
N ALA A 248 1.80 10.93 -12.64
CA ALA A 248 0.80 10.77 -13.70
C ALA A 248 1.34 11.19 -15.07
N ILE A 249 2.10 12.29 -15.16
CA ILE A 249 2.79 12.71 -16.39
C ILE A 249 3.78 11.63 -16.83
N MET A 250 4.63 11.14 -15.93
CA MET A 250 5.60 10.07 -16.24
C MET A 250 4.90 8.81 -16.77
N LYS A 251 3.83 8.37 -16.09
CA LYS A 251 3.05 7.20 -16.51
C LYS A 251 2.32 7.44 -17.84
N SER A 252 1.94 8.68 -18.16
CA SER A 252 1.31 9.03 -19.44
C SER A 252 2.29 9.01 -20.61
N MET A 253 3.59 9.15 -20.37
CA MET A 253 4.59 9.06 -21.44
C MET A 253 4.75 7.65 -22.04
N TYR A 254 4.19 6.63 -21.40
CA TYR A 254 4.07 5.29 -21.99
C TYR A 254 2.89 5.17 -22.98
N ASP A 255 1.98 6.15 -23.00
CA ASP A 255 0.88 6.20 -23.94
C ASP A 255 1.33 6.87 -25.25
N LYS A 256 1.31 6.10 -26.34
CA LYS A 256 1.74 6.57 -27.65
C LYS A 256 0.92 7.77 -28.15
N THR A 257 -0.37 7.82 -27.80
CA THR A 257 -1.28 8.91 -28.15
C THR A 257 -0.85 10.22 -27.49
N VAL A 258 -0.44 10.15 -26.22
CA VAL A 258 0.05 11.31 -25.46
C VAL A 258 1.31 11.87 -26.09
N VAL A 259 2.25 11.00 -26.45
CA VAL A 259 3.53 11.37 -27.08
C VAL A 259 3.32 12.01 -28.45
N GLU A 260 2.49 11.39 -29.30
CA GLU A 260 2.21 11.90 -30.64
C GLU A 260 1.57 13.28 -30.60
N LYS A 261 0.62 13.48 -29.66
CA LYS A 261 -0.01 14.77 -29.43
C LYS A 261 0.95 15.82 -28.87
N LEU A 262 1.75 15.47 -27.87
CA LEU A 262 2.80 16.34 -27.35
C LEU A 262 3.73 16.81 -28.47
N LYS A 263 4.18 15.91 -29.36
CA LYS A 263 5.02 16.28 -30.51
C LYS A 263 4.34 17.24 -31.48
N THR A 264 3.02 17.20 -31.59
CA THR A 264 2.27 18.07 -32.52
C THR A 264 2.19 19.51 -32.04
N TYR A 265 2.07 19.74 -30.72
CA TYR A 265 1.94 21.10 -30.17
C TYR A 265 3.21 21.63 -29.47
N ALA A 266 4.15 20.77 -29.10
CA ALA A 266 5.39 21.19 -28.43
C ALA A 266 6.35 21.97 -29.36
N GLY A 267 6.28 21.76 -30.68
CA GLY A 267 7.15 22.43 -31.66
C GLY A 267 8.65 22.27 -31.40
N GLY A 268 9.49 22.92 -32.20
CA GLY A 268 10.96 22.87 -32.07
C GLY A 268 11.57 23.69 -30.93
N ALA A 269 10.74 24.32 -30.09
CA ALA A 269 11.16 25.25 -29.03
C ALA A 269 10.49 24.96 -27.67
N ALA A 270 10.05 23.72 -27.44
CA ALA A 270 9.47 23.32 -26.16
C ALA A 270 10.44 23.63 -25.01
N SER A 271 9.93 24.25 -23.94
CA SER A 271 10.66 24.49 -22.69
C SER A 271 9.81 24.04 -21.49
N GLY A 272 10.44 23.84 -20.33
CA GLY A 272 9.74 23.39 -19.11
C GLY A 272 9.26 21.94 -19.16
N ALA A 273 8.16 21.64 -18.46
CA ALA A 273 7.67 20.27 -18.22
C ALA A 273 7.32 19.50 -19.51
N VAL A 274 6.77 20.15 -20.54
CA VAL A 274 6.49 19.50 -21.83
C VAL A 274 7.78 19.03 -22.54
N ALA A 275 8.84 19.83 -22.47
CA ALA A 275 10.13 19.47 -23.04
C ALA A 275 10.81 18.33 -22.26
N ALA A 276 10.69 18.35 -20.93
CA ALA A 276 11.18 17.28 -20.07
C ALA A 276 10.40 15.97 -20.30
N ALA A 277 9.08 16.03 -20.57
CA ALA A 277 8.26 14.87 -20.92
C ALA A 277 8.68 14.24 -22.26
N LEU A 278 8.91 15.06 -23.29
CA LEU A 278 9.40 14.56 -24.58
C LEU A 278 10.82 13.99 -24.49
N LYS A 279 11.72 14.65 -23.74
CA LYS A 279 13.06 14.12 -23.46
C LYS A 279 13.03 12.82 -22.68
N LEU A 280 12.10 12.67 -21.74
CA LEU A 280 11.89 11.42 -21.01
C LEU A 280 11.52 10.29 -21.97
N TYR A 281 10.59 10.54 -22.90
CA TYR A 281 10.22 9.55 -23.92
C TYR A 281 11.38 9.21 -24.88
N GLU A 282 12.21 10.19 -25.23
CA GLU A 282 13.27 10.04 -26.24
C GLU A 282 14.61 9.53 -25.68
N GLY A 283 14.91 9.78 -24.40
CA GLY A 283 16.21 9.53 -23.79
C GLY A 283 16.19 8.86 -22.41
N GLY A 284 15.02 8.61 -21.82
CA GLY A 284 14.87 7.74 -20.65
C GLY A 284 15.42 8.24 -19.31
N ASP A 285 15.72 9.53 -19.14
CA ASP A 285 16.17 10.08 -17.84
C ASP A 285 14.99 10.35 -16.90
N TYR A 286 14.49 9.27 -16.28
CA TYR A 286 13.35 9.29 -15.36
C TYR A 286 13.56 10.16 -14.13
N LYS A 287 14.79 10.25 -13.62
CA LYS A 287 15.07 10.90 -12.33
C LYS A 287 15.07 12.42 -12.46
N GLU A 288 15.67 12.96 -13.53
CA GLU A 288 15.65 14.40 -13.77
C GLU A 288 14.27 14.86 -14.28
N ALA A 289 13.60 14.06 -15.12
CA ALA A 289 12.23 14.37 -15.54
C ALA A 289 11.25 14.41 -14.35
N SER A 290 11.33 13.44 -13.43
CA SER A 290 10.50 13.40 -12.22
C SER A 290 10.68 14.65 -11.36
N LYS A 291 11.94 15.04 -11.08
CA LYS A 291 12.23 16.27 -10.31
C LYS A 291 11.70 17.51 -10.99
N GLU A 292 11.92 17.64 -12.31
CA GLU A 292 11.46 18.78 -13.08
C GLU A 292 9.93 18.90 -13.05
N PHE A 293 9.20 17.78 -13.14
CA PHE A 293 7.74 17.79 -13.02
C PHE A 293 7.27 18.15 -11.61
N VAL A 294 7.92 17.62 -10.57
CA VAL A 294 7.57 17.93 -9.18
C VAL A 294 7.80 19.42 -8.90
N TYR A 295 8.94 19.99 -9.30
CA TYR A 295 9.21 21.42 -9.11
C TYR A 295 8.28 22.30 -9.94
N ALA A 296 8.05 21.96 -11.21
CA ALA A 296 7.12 22.70 -12.05
C ALA A 296 5.68 22.64 -11.54
N ALA A 297 5.25 21.53 -10.95
CA ALA A 297 3.94 21.40 -10.34
C ALA A 297 3.86 22.16 -9.00
N LEU A 298 4.90 22.09 -8.14
CA LEU A 298 4.98 22.83 -6.88
C LEU A 298 4.85 24.34 -7.08
N ASP A 299 5.47 24.88 -8.13
CA ASP A 299 5.48 26.32 -8.42
C ASP A 299 4.10 26.85 -8.85
N VAL A 300 3.22 25.99 -9.37
CA VAL A 300 1.96 26.40 -9.99
C VAL A 300 0.71 25.84 -9.31
N ILE A 301 0.83 24.82 -8.45
CA ILE A 301 -0.32 24.18 -7.81
C ILE A 301 -0.95 25.14 -6.77
N PRO A 302 -2.24 25.48 -6.90
CA PRO A 302 -2.88 26.42 -6.00
C PRO A 302 -3.22 25.75 -4.65
N ALA A 303 -2.30 25.81 -3.68
CA ALA A 303 -2.40 25.13 -2.38
C ALA A 303 -3.73 25.34 -1.63
N ALA A 304 -4.34 26.53 -1.72
CA ALA A 304 -5.65 26.82 -1.11
C ALA A 304 -6.83 26.11 -1.82
N LYS A 305 -6.78 25.97 -3.15
CA LYS A 305 -7.77 25.20 -3.92
C LYS A 305 -7.55 23.71 -3.73
N LEU A 306 -6.31 23.27 -3.68
CA LEU A 306 -5.95 21.89 -3.36
C LEU A 306 -6.43 21.52 -1.96
N GLY A 307 -6.26 22.39 -0.96
CA GLY A 307 -6.82 22.20 0.38
C GLY A 307 -8.35 22.08 0.39
N LYS A 308 -9.07 22.92 -0.37
CA LYS A 308 -10.53 22.82 -0.52
C LYS A 308 -10.96 21.53 -1.24
N ALA A 309 -10.25 21.16 -2.30
CA ALA A 309 -10.52 19.96 -3.07
C ALA A 309 -10.16 18.67 -2.32
N VAL A 310 -9.18 18.74 -1.40
CA VAL A 310 -8.85 17.70 -0.44
C VAL A 310 -9.93 17.52 0.61
N VAL A 311 -10.50 18.61 1.13
CA VAL A 311 -11.70 18.59 2.00
C VAL A 311 -12.89 17.94 1.29
N GLU A 312 -13.01 18.11 -0.03
CA GLU A 312 -14.01 17.43 -0.86
C GLU A 312 -13.65 15.97 -1.18
N ALA A 313 -12.38 15.62 -1.38
CA ALA A 313 -11.93 14.24 -1.57
C ALA A 313 -12.02 13.41 -0.27
N THR A 314 -11.87 14.05 0.90
CA THR A 314 -12.19 13.42 2.20
C THR A 314 -13.70 13.16 2.34
N LYS A 315 -14.58 13.90 1.64
CA LYS A 315 -16.01 13.52 1.52
C LYS A 315 -16.23 12.19 0.80
N ALA A 316 -15.29 11.79 -0.07
CA ALA A 316 -15.37 10.54 -0.85
C ALA A 316 -14.62 9.36 -0.21
N GLY A 317 -13.86 9.59 0.87
CA GLY A 317 -12.88 8.64 1.41
C GLY A 317 -13.44 7.61 2.39
N ALA A 318 -14.07 6.57 1.85
CA ALA A 318 -14.13 5.20 2.37
C ALA A 318 -14.95 4.84 3.64
N GLU A 319 -15.14 5.70 4.65
CA GLU A 319 -15.93 5.34 5.85
C GLU A 319 -17.44 5.68 5.68
N MET A 320 -17.76 6.72 4.90
CA MET A 320 -19.12 7.30 4.80
C MET A 320 -20.19 6.37 4.19
N TRP A 321 -19.80 5.45 3.30
CA TRP A 321 -20.72 4.52 2.61
C TRP A 321 -20.79 3.15 3.28
N GLN A 322 -19.98 2.94 4.31
CA GLN A 322 -19.94 1.72 5.12
C GLN A 322 -20.61 1.94 6.48
N ASP A 323 -21.09 3.16 6.75
CA ASP A 323 -21.88 3.47 7.94
C ASP A 323 -23.29 2.89 7.75
N TYR A 324 -23.61 1.94 8.61
CA TYR A 324 -24.90 1.27 8.71
C TYR A 324 -26.09 2.25 8.77
N SER A 325 -25.87 3.50 9.22
CA SER A 325 -26.88 4.57 9.27
C SER A 325 -27.31 5.03 7.87
N VAL A 326 -26.36 5.10 6.93
CA VAL A 326 -26.62 5.50 5.54
C VAL A 326 -27.35 4.39 4.79
N GLU A 327 -26.94 3.14 5.01
CA GLU A 327 -27.61 1.98 4.42
C GLU A 327 -29.06 1.85 4.90
N SER A 328 -29.31 1.98 6.21
CA SER A 328 -30.67 1.96 6.77
C SER A 328 -31.57 3.03 6.15
N ALA A 329 -31.04 4.24 5.93
CA ALA A 329 -31.81 5.29 5.27
C ALA A 329 -32.00 5.07 3.77
N TYR A 330 -31.02 4.51 3.06
CA TYR A 330 -31.17 4.14 1.65
C TYR A 330 -32.29 3.10 1.49
N ASN A 331 -32.35 2.17 2.42
CA ASN A 331 -33.40 1.18 2.49
C ASN A 331 -34.80 1.77 2.73
N VAL A 332 -34.91 2.82 3.53
CA VAL A 332 -36.15 3.60 3.67
C VAL A 332 -36.48 4.37 2.40
N TYR A 333 -35.47 4.92 1.73
CA TYR A 333 -35.60 5.59 0.42
C TYR A 333 -36.17 4.66 -0.65
N LEU A 334 -35.69 3.40 -0.72
CA LEU A 334 -36.22 2.39 -1.65
C LEU A 334 -37.69 2.03 -1.42
N LYS A 335 -38.21 2.26 -0.20
CA LYS A 335 -39.63 2.07 0.14
C LYS A 335 -40.50 3.29 -0.19
N GLN A 336 -39.90 4.42 -0.55
CA GLN A 336 -40.64 5.62 -0.96
C GLN A 336 -41.17 5.48 -2.38
N ASN A 337 -42.04 6.41 -2.78
CA ASN A 337 -42.48 6.52 -4.17
C ASN A 337 -41.39 7.22 -5.00
N VAL A 338 -40.38 6.45 -5.43
CA VAL A 338 -39.22 6.92 -6.20
C VAL A 338 -39.59 7.13 -7.66
N ALA A 339 -39.37 8.34 -8.19
CA ALA A 339 -39.58 8.67 -9.59
C ALA A 339 -38.53 8.02 -10.50
N ALA A 340 -38.76 8.04 -11.82
CA ALA A 340 -37.87 7.41 -12.81
C ALA A 340 -36.45 8.03 -12.86
N ASP A 341 -36.29 9.27 -12.40
CA ASP A 341 -35.00 9.96 -12.27
C ASP A 341 -34.31 9.70 -10.91
N GLY A 342 -34.94 8.91 -10.05
CA GLY A 342 -34.50 8.64 -8.67
C GLY A 342 -35.02 9.63 -7.65
N ASN A 343 -35.78 10.66 -8.02
CA ASN A 343 -36.18 11.67 -7.04
C ASN A 343 -37.40 11.23 -6.19
N VAL A 344 -37.52 11.79 -4.99
CA VAL A 344 -38.69 11.60 -4.09
C VAL A 344 -39.21 12.95 -3.60
N SER A 345 -40.38 12.97 -2.95
CA SER A 345 -40.96 14.21 -2.40
C SER A 345 -40.11 14.78 -1.26
N ALA A 346 -40.30 16.07 -0.95
CA ALA A 346 -39.63 16.70 0.19
C ALA A 346 -39.95 15.99 1.51
N ASP A 347 -41.23 15.70 1.76
CA ASP A 347 -41.67 14.95 2.96
C ASP A 347 -41.04 13.55 3.03
N SER A 348 -40.83 12.88 1.89
CA SER A 348 -40.13 11.59 1.85
C SER A 348 -38.65 11.76 2.21
N TRP A 349 -37.98 12.82 1.76
CA TRP A 349 -36.60 13.10 2.18
C TRP A 349 -36.49 13.35 3.69
N ASP A 350 -37.47 14.02 4.31
CA ASP A 350 -37.48 14.22 5.76
C ASP A 350 -37.61 12.89 6.50
N ILE A 351 -38.44 11.96 6.02
CA ILE A 351 -38.55 10.60 6.57
C ILE A 351 -37.24 9.83 6.39
N ILE A 352 -36.60 9.92 5.22
CA ILE A 352 -35.33 9.24 4.94
C ILE A 352 -34.24 9.73 5.89
N PHE A 353 -34.07 11.05 6.01
CA PHE A 353 -33.07 11.63 6.90
C PHE A 353 -33.38 11.38 8.37
N TYR A 354 -34.66 11.33 8.76
CA TYR A 354 -35.05 10.90 10.10
C TYR A 354 -34.57 9.47 10.41
N ASN A 355 -34.60 8.57 9.43
CA ASN A 355 -34.13 7.19 9.60
C ASN A 355 -32.61 7.02 9.46
N MET A 356 -31.88 8.06 9.02
CA MET A 356 -30.42 8.12 9.25
C MET A 356 -30.10 8.34 10.74
N GLY A 357 -31.11 8.69 11.55
CA GLY A 357 -30.94 9.08 12.94
C GLY A 357 -29.92 10.21 13.05
N SER A 358 -28.92 10.01 13.89
CA SER A 358 -27.83 10.97 14.07
C SER A 358 -26.76 10.97 12.98
N GLY A 359 -26.81 10.01 12.05
CA GLY A 359 -25.77 9.83 11.05
C GLY A 359 -25.59 11.05 10.16
N LEU A 360 -26.69 11.72 9.78
CA LEU A 360 -26.62 12.94 8.97
C LEU A 360 -25.93 14.09 9.72
N ASP A 361 -26.32 14.35 10.96
CA ASP A 361 -25.73 15.40 11.80
C ASP A 361 -24.24 15.14 12.04
N PHE A 362 -23.87 13.87 12.24
CA PHE A 362 -22.49 13.42 12.37
C PHE A 362 -21.69 13.74 11.10
N MET A 363 -22.18 13.31 9.92
CA MET A 363 -21.53 13.58 8.64
C MET A 363 -21.36 15.08 8.40
N GLN A 364 -22.36 15.88 8.72
CA GLN A 364 -22.32 17.34 8.64
C GLN A 364 -21.27 17.95 9.57
N ARG A 365 -21.18 17.46 10.82
CA ARG A 365 -20.18 17.93 11.80
C ARG A 365 -18.77 17.52 11.42
N GLU A 366 -18.54 16.28 10.99
CA GLU A 366 -17.23 15.82 10.52
C GLU A 366 -16.78 16.65 9.32
N TYR A 367 -17.69 16.91 8.39
CA TYR A 367 -17.40 17.74 7.23
C TYR A 367 -16.98 19.16 7.63
N ARG A 368 -17.69 19.79 8.56
CA ARG A 368 -17.32 21.09 9.14
C ARG A 368 -15.99 21.04 9.89
N THR A 369 -15.69 19.95 10.59
CA THR A 369 -14.44 19.77 11.36
C THR A 369 -13.24 19.69 10.43
N VAL A 370 -13.34 18.91 9.35
CA VAL A 370 -12.31 18.81 8.32
C VAL A 370 -12.13 20.17 7.61
N TYR A 371 -13.23 20.83 7.27
CA TYR A 371 -13.19 22.18 6.69
C TYR A 371 -12.54 23.20 7.63
N ALA A 372 -12.84 23.16 8.94
CA ALA A 372 -12.25 24.02 9.94
C ALA A 372 -10.72 23.86 9.97
N LYS A 373 -10.24 22.61 10.11
CA LYS A 373 -8.80 22.30 10.12
C LYS A 373 -8.11 22.80 8.84
N ALA A 374 -8.67 22.50 7.67
CA ALA A 374 -8.10 22.91 6.39
C ALA A 374 -8.10 24.43 6.18
N SER A 375 -9.04 25.15 6.80
CA SER A 375 -9.12 26.62 6.73
C SER A 375 -8.37 27.33 7.87
N GLY A 376 -7.64 26.59 8.72
CA GLY A 376 -6.93 27.15 9.88
C GLY A 376 -7.87 27.73 10.94
N LYS A 377 -9.13 27.25 10.98
CA LYS A 377 -10.18 27.66 11.93
C LYS A 377 -10.51 26.52 12.90
N THR A 378 -11.17 26.87 13.99
CA THR A 378 -11.82 25.91 14.91
C THR A 378 -13.24 25.60 14.44
N LEU A 379 -13.77 24.43 14.82
CA LEU A 379 -15.17 24.07 14.54
C LEU A 379 -16.15 25.13 15.08
N ASN A 380 -15.87 25.68 16.26
CA ASN A 380 -16.68 26.75 16.86
C ASN A 380 -16.74 28.02 15.99
N GLU A 381 -15.65 28.36 15.29
CA GLU A 381 -15.62 29.50 14.38
C GLU A 381 -16.41 29.24 13.09
N ILE A 382 -16.45 27.99 12.62
CA ILE A 382 -17.32 27.57 11.51
C ILE A 382 -18.79 27.61 11.95
N ASP A 383 -19.11 27.09 13.13
CA ASP A 383 -20.48 27.01 13.63
C ASP A 383 -21.08 28.38 14.01
N ALA A 384 -20.23 29.35 14.37
CA ALA A 384 -20.66 30.73 14.61
C ALA A 384 -21.09 31.44 13.32
N ASP A 385 -20.53 31.07 12.17
CA ASP A 385 -20.93 31.57 10.85
C ASP A 385 -22.07 30.72 10.30
N LYS A 386 -23.31 31.10 10.66
CA LYS A 386 -24.53 30.37 10.24
C LYS A 386 -24.63 30.19 8.74
N ALA A 387 -24.24 31.18 7.94
CA ALA A 387 -24.36 31.10 6.49
C ALA A 387 -23.38 30.08 5.90
N LEU A 388 -22.13 30.07 6.41
CA LEU A 388 -21.13 29.09 6.03
C LEU A 388 -21.53 27.68 6.51
N ARG A 389 -21.96 27.55 7.77
CA ARG A 389 -22.42 26.28 8.34
C ARG A 389 -23.58 25.69 7.53
N ASP A 390 -24.64 26.47 7.28
CA ASP A 390 -25.82 25.99 6.54
C ASP A 390 -25.46 25.62 5.09
N MET A 391 -24.50 26.33 4.48
CA MET A 391 -23.95 25.97 3.17
C MET A 391 -23.23 24.60 3.21
N LEU A 392 -22.34 24.40 4.17
CA LEU A 392 -21.58 23.14 4.33
C LEU A 392 -22.52 21.96 4.64
N ASP A 393 -23.50 22.18 5.52
CA ASP A 393 -24.50 21.16 5.89
C ASP A 393 -25.40 20.80 4.70
N SER A 394 -25.79 21.79 3.89
CA SER A 394 -26.58 21.58 2.67
C SER A 394 -25.81 20.80 1.60
N GLN A 395 -24.48 20.94 1.54
CA GLN A 395 -23.67 20.14 0.63
C GLN A 395 -23.77 18.66 0.98
N ILE A 396 -23.63 18.30 2.27
CA ILE A 396 -23.78 16.91 2.72
C ILE A 396 -25.17 16.36 2.42
N VAL A 397 -26.22 17.13 2.68
CA VAL A 397 -27.60 16.72 2.35
C VAL A 397 -27.75 16.44 0.85
N ASN A 398 -27.26 17.35 0.00
CA ASN A 398 -27.36 17.19 -1.46
C ASN A 398 -26.51 16.03 -1.97
N ASP A 399 -25.37 15.75 -1.34
CA ASP A 399 -24.48 14.65 -1.70
C ASP A 399 -25.12 13.30 -1.34
N VAL A 400 -25.75 13.17 -0.17
CA VAL A 400 -26.52 11.97 0.21
C VAL A 400 -27.67 11.74 -0.78
N LYS A 401 -28.44 12.79 -1.10
CA LYS A 401 -29.52 12.70 -2.11
C LYS A 401 -28.99 12.23 -3.46
N ARG A 402 -27.94 12.88 -3.97
CA ARG A 402 -27.31 12.54 -5.25
C ARG A 402 -26.83 11.09 -5.25
N SER A 403 -26.24 10.63 -4.16
CA SER A 403 -25.77 9.24 -4.06
C SER A 403 -26.92 8.25 -4.09
N PHE A 404 -28.00 8.47 -3.33
CA PHE A 404 -29.15 7.58 -3.32
C PHE A 404 -29.79 7.50 -4.72
N MET A 405 -29.94 8.65 -5.38
CA MET A 405 -30.42 8.70 -6.76
C MET A 405 -29.48 7.98 -7.73
N THR A 406 -28.17 8.17 -7.58
CA THR A 406 -27.15 7.52 -8.41
C THR A 406 -27.17 6.00 -8.22
N ARG A 407 -27.25 5.53 -6.98
CA ARG A 407 -27.34 4.10 -6.63
C ARG A 407 -28.60 3.49 -7.22
N TYR A 408 -29.75 4.15 -7.05
CA TYR A 408 -31.02 3.71 -7.61
C TYR A 408 -30.97 3.56 -9.14
N ASN A 409 -30.48 4.59 -9.83
CA ASN A 409 -30.38 4.61 -11.29
C ASN A 409 -29.34 3.60 -11.83
N ASN A 410 -28.40 3.16 -10.99
CA ASN A 410 -27.36 2.19 -11.35
C ASN A 410 -27.56 0.81 -10.71
N THR A 411 -28.75 0.50 -10.15
CA THR A 411 -29.02 -0.77 -9.45
C THR A 411 -28.58 -2.00 -10.27
N SER A 412 -28.94 -2.05 -11.56
CA SER A 412 -28.55 -3.18 -12.42
C SER A 412 -27.03 -3.29 -12.63
N ALA A 413 -26.32 -2.16 -12.71
CA ALA A 413 -24.87 -2.15 -12.86
C ALA A 413 -24.18 -2.57 -11.56
N ILE A 414 -24.71 -2.15 -10.40
CA ILE A 414 -24.23 -2.57 -9.08
C ILE A 414 -24.40 -4.08 -8.91
N GLU A 415 -25.56 -4.65 -9.24
CA GLU A 415 -25.77 -6.10 -9.12
C GLU A 415 -24.83 -6.90 -10.04
N THR A 416 -24.59 -6.41 -11.25
CA THR A 416 -23.64 -7.04 -12.18
C THR A 416 -22.21 -6.99 -11.63
N GLU A 417 -21.79 -5.84 -11.13
CA GLU A 417 -20.46 -5.66 -10.53
C GLU A 417 -20.31 -6.46 -9.23
N LYS A 418 -21.37 -6.55 -8.41
CA LYS A 418 -21.41 -7.37 -7.19
C LYS A 418 -21.19 -8.84 -7.50
N ALA A 419 -21.91 -9.38 -8.49
CA ALA A 419 -21.74 -10.78 -8.91
C ALA A 419 -20.28 -11.06 -9.33
N ARG A 420 -19.73 -10.17 -10.16
CA ARG A 420 -18.33 -10.24 -10.62
C ARG A 420 -17.33 -10.19 -9.46
N ILE A 421 -17.47 -9.23 -8.55
CA ILE A 421 -16.58 -9.11 -7.38
C ILE A 421 -16.71 -10.33 -6.47
N LYS A 422 -17.93 -10.84 -6.25
CA LYS A 422 -18.16 -12.01 -5.41
C LYS A 422 -17.41 -13.25 -5.93
N GLU A 423 -17.48 -13.53 -7.23
CA GLU A 423 -16.74 -14.63 -7.86
C GLU A 423 -15.22 -14.48 -7.65
N MET A 424 -14.70 -13.26 -7.80
CA MET A 424 -13.29 -12.96 -7.55
C MET A 424 -12.91 -13.18 -6.09
N LEU A 425 -13.75 -12.75 -5.13
CA LEU A 425 -13.48 -12.93 -3.71
C LEU A 425 -13.49 -14.40 -3.30
N VAL A 426 -14.40 -15.20 -3.84
CA VAL A 426 -14.42 -16.66 -3.66
C VAL A 426 -13.11 -17.27 -4.18
N THR A 427 -12.63 -16.78 -5.33
CA THR A 427 -11.34 -17.23 -5.89
C THR A 427 -10.17 -16.81 -5.00
N PHE A 428 -10.12 -15.56 -4.55
CA PHE A 428 -9.07 -15.09 -3.63
C PHE A 428 -9.04 -15.90 -2.33
N ASP A 429 -10.21 -16.22 -1.79
CA ASP A 429 -10.32 -17.06 -0.61
C ASP A 429 -9.74 -18.46 -0.84
N LYS A 430 -10.10 -19.12 -1.94
CA LYS A 430 -9.61 -20.45 -2.32
C LYS A 430 -8.08 -20.52 -2.41
N TYR A 431 -7.44 -19.45 -2.86
CA TYR A 431 -5.97 -19.34 -2.95
C TYR A 431 -5.33 -18.80 -1.66
N GLY A 432 -6.10 -18.55 -0.61
CA GLY A 432 -5.62 -18.06 0.68
C GLY A 432 -5.22 -16.58 0.68
N LEU A 433 -5.58 -15.83 -0.36
CA LEU A 433 -5.27 -14.40 -0.50
C LEU A 433 -6.05 -13.52 0.47
N LEU A 434 -7.19 -14.00 0.97
CA LEU A 434 -7.96 -13.35 2.04
C LEU A 434 -7.59 -13.85 3.44
N SER A 435 -6.69 -14.84 3.54
CA SER A 435 -6.41 -15.47 4.83
C SER A 435 -5.44 -14.66 5.69
N TRP A 436 -5.81 -14.43 6.97
CA TRP A 436 -4.97 -13.71 7.92
C TRP A 436 -3.73 -14.51 8.37
N ASN A 437 -3.77 -15.84 8.29
CA ASN A 437 -2.59 -16.68 8.59
C ASN A 437 -1.50 -16.64 7.50
N LYS A 438 -1.80 -16.08 6.32
CA LYS A 438 -0.91 -15.99 5.15
C LYS A 438 -0.80 -14.53 4.69
N LEU A 439 -0.48 -13.61 5.59
CA LEU A 439 -0.29 -12.15 5.37
C LEU A 439 0.81 -11.78 4.34
N LEU A 440 1.07 -12.61 3.32
CA LEU A 440 2.09 -12.41 2.31
C LEU A 440 2.05 -10.97 1.79
N GLY A 441 3.05 -10.17 2.18
CA GLY A 441 3.22 -8.78 1.78
C GLY A 441 2.25 -7.75 2.43
N PHE A 442 1.30 -8.16 3.27
CA PHE A 442 0.36 -7.27 3.93
C PHE A 442 0.73 -6.98 5.39
N PRO A 443 0.56 -5.74 5.87
CA PRO A 443 0.68 -5.42 7.29
C PRO A 443 -0.36 -6.19 8.11
N ILE A 444 0.01 -6.55 9.33
CA ILE A 444 -0.82 -7.31 10.27
C ILE A 444 -2.09 -6.52 10.59
N GLU A 445 -1.98 -5.21 10.71
CA GLU A 445 -3.02 -4.24 11.06
C GLU A 445 -3.88 -3.77 9.86
N MET A 446 -3.67 -4.31 8.66
CA MET A 446 -4.42 -3.86 7.49
C MET A 446 -5.90 -4.26 7.56
N GLU A 447 -6.81 -3.34 7.31
CA GLU A 447 -8.25 -3.65 7.22
C GLU A 447 -8.58 -4.59 6.05
N PHE A 448 -9.54 -5.51 6.24
CA PHE A 448 -9.95 -6.48 5.22
C PHE A 448 -10.40 -5.81 3.91
N ALA A 449 -11.19 -4.74 4.00
CA ALA A 449 -11.62 -3.98 2.83
C ALA A 449 -10.43 -3.39 2.05
N ARG A 450 -9.40 -2.89 2.76
CA ARG A 450 -8.17 -2.35 2.15
C ARG A 450 -7.30 -3.45 1.56
N ARG A 451 -7.26 -4.63 2.18
CA ARG A 451 -6.59 -5.81 1.63
C ARG A 451 -7.25 -6.24 0.32
N ILE A 452 -8.58 -6.35 0.29
CA ILE A 452 -9.33 -6.70 -0.93
C ILE A 452 -9.04 -5.68 -2.04
N ASP A 453 -9.14 -4.38 -1.76
CA ASP A 453 -8.81 -3.32 -2.72
C ASP A 453 -7.37 -3.46 -3.26
N SER A 454 -6.40 -3.75 -2.38
CA SER A 454 -5.01 -3.98 -2.79
C SER A 454 -4.87 -5.19 -3.71
N LEU A 455 -5.56 -6.29 -3.43
CA LEU A 455 -5.57 -7.49 -4.28
C LEU A 455 -6.18 -7.20 -5.65
N MET A 456 -7.28 -6.45 -5.70
CA MET A 456 -7.92 -6.01 -6.95
C MET A 456 -6.95 -5.16 -7.78
N LYS A 457 -6.24 -4.21 -7.15
CA LYS A 457 -5.22 -3.37 -7.80
C LYS A 457 -4.04 -4.18 -8.32
N ILE A 458 -3.56 -5.17 -7.57
CA ILE A 458 -2.50 -6.07 -8.02
C ILE A 458 -2.97 -6.87 -9.23
N ARG A 459 -4.20 -7.40 -9.21
CA ARG A 459 -4.79 -8.11 -10.35
C ARG A 459 -4.79 -7.22 -11.60
N GLU A 460 -5.28 -5.99 -11.48
CA GLU A 460 -5.29 -5.02 -12.58
C GLU A 460 -3.87 -4.71 -13.08
N ASN A 461 -2.89 -4.55 -12.18
CA ASN A 461 -1.50 -4.35 -12.58
C ASN A 461 -0.95 -5.54 -13.36
N ILE A 462 -1.24 -6.77 -12.94
CA ILE A 462 -0.83 -7.98 -13.63
C ILE A 462 -1.49 -8.08 -15.02
N LEU A 463 -2.78 -7.76 -15.13
CA LEU A 463 -3.46 -7.69 -16.42
C LEU A 463 -2.82 -6.64 -17.34
N ASN A 464 -2.45 -5.48 -16.80
CA ASN A 464 -1.77 -4.44 -17.58
C ASN A 464 -0.39 -4.88 -18.09
N LEU A 465 0.34 -5.73 -17.36
CA LEU A 465 1.62 -6.29 -17.83
C LEU A 465 1.48 -7.13 -19.10
N VAL A 466 0.33 -7.77 -19.29
CA VAL A 466 0.01 -8.55 -20.49
C VAL A 466 -0.81 -7.75 -21.52
N GLY A 467 -0.85 -6.43 -21.39
CA GLY A 467 -1.59 -5.55 -22.31
C GLY A 467 -3.12 -5.62 -22.16
N GLY A 468 -3.62 -6.09 -21.02
CA GLY A 468 -5.05 -6.25 -20.74
C GLY A 468 -5.67 -7.53 -21.31
N ASP A 469 -4.90 -8.38 -21.99
CA ASP A 469 -5.39 -9.62 -22.56
C ASP A 469 -5.49 -10.74 -21.50
N ARG A 470 -6.69 -10.93 -20.95
CA ARG A 470 -6.96 -11.98 -19.97
C ARG A 470 -6.85 -13.41 -20.52
N SER A 471 -6.94 -13.61 -21.85
CA SER A 471 -6.86 -14.95 -22.45
C SER A 471 -5.48 -15.59 -22.33
N VAL A 472 -4.46 -14.76 -22.07
CA VAL A 472 -3.10 -15.20 -21.73
C VAL A 472 -3.09 -16.13 -20.51
N PHE A 473 -4.04 -15.95 -19.58
CA PHE A 473 -4.13 -16.76 -18.36
C PHE A 473 -5.00 -18.02 -18.54
N GLY A 474 -5.65 -18.25 -19.67
CA GLY A 474 -6.49 -19.43 -19.87
C GLY A 474 -7.57 -19.29 -20.92
N SER A 475 -8.30 -20.38 -21.14
CA SER A 475 -9.35 -20.49 -22.17
C SER A 475 -10.76 -20.11 -21.70
N ASP A 476 -10.99 -20.12 -20.39
CA ASP A 476 -12.29 -19.86 -19.77
C ASP A 476 -12.13 -19.12 -18.44
N ASP A 477 -13.22 -18.53 -17.95
CA ASP A 477 -13.25 -17.59 -16.82
C ASP A 477 -12.72 -18.22 -15.53
N ASP A 478 -13.09 -19.46 -15.22
CA ASP A 478 -12.65 -20.15 -14.00
C ASP A 478 -11.13 -20.40 -14.00
N VAL A 479 -10.59 -20.83 -15.14
CA VAL A 479 -9.13 -21.03 -15.30
C VAL A 479 -8.38 -19.70 -15.27
N ILE A 480 -8.91 -18.68 -15.96
CA ILE A 480 -8.32 -17.34 -16.01
C ILE A 480 -8.22 -16.74 -14.61
N GLU A 481 -9.33 -16.71 -13.85
CA GLU A 481 -9.33 -16.12 -12.50
C GLU A 481 -8.48 -16.95 -11.53
N GLY A 482 -8.45 -18.28 -11.68
CA GLY A 482 -7.56 -19.14 -10.92
C GLY A 482 -6.08 -18.81 -11.13
N ASN A 483 -5.65 -18.66 -12.39
CA ASN A 483 -4.27 -18.33 -12.73
C ASN A 483 -3.91 -16.88 -12.37
N LEU A 484 -4.86 -15.93 -12.48
CA LEU A 484 -4.68 -14.57 -11.98
C LEU A 484 -4.50 -14.56 -10.46
N ALA A 485 -5.26 -15.36 -9.71
CA ALA A 485 -5.08 -15.49 -8.27
C ALA A 485 -3.72 -16.11 -7.91
N GLU A 486 -3.25 -17.12 -8.66
CA GLU A 486 -1.87 -17.65 -8.50
C GLU A 486 -0.83 -16.55 -8.77
N ALA A 487 -1.02 -15.73 -9.82
CA ALA A 487 -0.12 -14.63 -10.15
C ALA A 487 -0.11 -13.55 -9.05
N ILE A 488 -1.26 -13.20 -8.47
CA ILE A 488 -1.34 -12.27 -7.31
C ILE A 488 -0.60 -12.86 -6.11
N TYR A 489 -0.78 -14.15 -5.83
CA TYR A 489 -0.06 -14.84 -4.77
C TYR A 489 1.45 -14.75 -4.99
N LYS A 490 1.92 -15.05 -6.20
CA LYS A 490 3.35 -14.97 -6.56
C LYS A 490 3.89 -13.54 -6.51
N TRP A 491 3.08 -12.56 -6.91
CA TRP A 491 3.40 -11.15 -6.76
C TRP A 491 3.66 -10.79 -5.30
N LEU A 492 2.79 -11.23 -4.39
CA LEU A 492 2.96 -10.98 -2.95
C LEU A 492 4.15 -11.75 -2.37
N GLU A 493 4.32 -13.02 -2.75
CA GLU A 493 5.42 -13.88 -2.30
C GLU A 493 6.80 -13.32 -2.71
N CYS A 494 6.95 -12.83 -3.94
CA CYS A 494 8.20 -12.25 -4.41
C CYS A 494 8.49 -10.87 -3.77
N GLY A 495 7.45 -10.17 -3.28
CA GLY A 495 7.60 -8.89 -2.60
C GLY A 495 8.40 -7.87 -3.41
N LYS A 496 9.56 -7.45 -2.88
CA LYS A 496 10.44 -6.47 -3.55
C LYS A 496 11.23 -7.06 -4.72
N ASP A 497 11.37 -8.38 -4.80
CA ASP A 497 12.11 -9.08 -5.85
C ASP A 497 11.22 -9.32 -7.08
N ARG A 498 10.85 -8.21 -7.75
CA ARG A 498 9.95 -8.24 -8.91
C ARG A 498 10.53 -9.01 -10.10
N ALA A 499 11.86 -9.14 -10.18
CA ALA A 499 12.53 -9.91 -11.23
C ALA A 499 12.08 -11.38 -11.21
N LYS A 500 12.07 -12.02 -10.03
CA LYS A 500 11.58 -13.40 -9.88
C LYS A 500 10.12 -13.57 -10.29
N PHE A 501 9.28 -12.58 -10.00
CA PHE A 501 7.89 -12.60 -10.45
C PHE A 501 7.80 -12.54 -11.99
N TYR A 502 8.57 -11.67 -12.65
CA TYR A 502 8.57 -11.59 -14.11
C TYR A 502 9.15 -12.84 -14.77
N ASP A 503 10.17 -13.45 -14.17
CA ASP A 503 10.74 -14.72 -14.65
C ASP A 503 9.69 -15.83 -14.54
N TRP A 504 9.01 -15.95 -13.39
CA TRP A 504 7.91 -16.90 -13.21
C TRP A 504 6.76 -16.68 -14.22
N MET A 505 6.38 -15.41 -14.48
CA MET A 505 5.36 -15.08 -15.49
C MET A 505 5.77 -15.53 -16.89
N ARG A 506 7.06 -15.49 -17.24
CA ARG A 506 7.57 -16.00 -18.53
C ARG A 506 7.62 -17.51 -18.55
N GLU A 507 8.03 -18.16 -17.46
CA GLU A 507 8.03 -19.62 -17.32
C GLU A 507 6.63 -20.21 -17.49
N LYS A 508 5.61 -19.53 -16.96
CA LYS A 508 4.20 -19.88 -17.15
C LYS A 508 3.66 -19.56 -18.55
N GLY A 509 4.44 -18.87 -19.38
CA GLY A 509 4.05 -18.45 -20.73
C GLY A 509 3.13 -17.23 -20.77
N TYR A 510 2.92 -16.55 -19.64
CA TYR A 510 2.04 -15.37 -19.56
C TYR A 510 2.69 -14.12 -20.14
N LEU A 511 3.99 -13.97 -19.91
CA LEU A 511 4.78 -12.95 -20.59
C LEU A 511 5.55 -13.59 -21.72
N ALA A 512 5.62 -12.90 -22.85
CA ALA A 512 6.58 -13.25 -23.87
C ALA A 512 7.97 -13.27 -23.22
N SER A 513 8.70 -14.37 -23.41
CA SER A 513 10.15 -14.34 -23.22
C SER A 513 10.66 -13.16 -24.05
N PRO A 514 11.59 -12.33 -23.52
CA PRO A 514 12.16 -11.23 -24.28
C PRO A 514 12.52 -11.77 -25.65
N LYS A 515 11.89 -11.23 -26.71
CA LYS A 515 12.29 -11.61 -28.07
C LYS A 515 13.79 -11.39 -28.12
N GLU A 516 14.54 -12.42 -28.48
CA GLU A 516 15.95 -12.27 -28.83
C GLU A 516 16.04 -11.09 -29.80
N THR A 517 16.46 -9.95 -29.26
CA THR A 517 16.88 -8.82 -30.06
C THR A 517 18.15 -9.30 -30.72
N ILE A 518 18.11 -9.47 -32.04
CA ILE A 518 19.31 -9.77 -32.80
C ILE A 518 20.19 -8.52 -32.66
N GLY A 519 21.28 -8.65 -31.91
CA GLY A 519 22.15 -7.55 -31.55
C GLY A 519 23.39 -8.08 -30.84
N TYR A 520 24.32 -7.19 -30.54
CA TYR A 520 25.55 -7.51 -29.83
C TYR A 520 25.92 -6.39 -28.87
N TRP A 521 26.53 -6.77 -27.76
CA TRP A 521 27.25 -5.89 -26.86
C TRP A 521 28.57 -5.48 -27.47
N LYS A 522 28.87 -4.19 -27.47
CA LYS A 522 30.15 -3.63 -27.90
C LYS A 522 30.84 -3.00 -26.71
N LEU A 523 32.07 -3.41 -26.41
CA LEU A 523 32.90 -2.80 -25.38
C LEU A 523 33.16 -1.33 -25.76
N VAL A 524 32.81 -0.41 -24.88
CA VAL A 524 32.98 1.04 -25.12
C VAL A 524 34.10 1.64 -24.28
N ARG A 525 34.32 1.15 -23.06
CA ARG A 525 35.42 1.57 -22.19
C ARG A 525 35.65 0.58 -21.04
N SER A 526 36.77 0.74 -20.35
CA SER A 526 36.99 0.14 -19.04
C SER A 526 37.51 1.17 -18.04
N PHE A 527 37.18 1.00 -16.77
CA PHE A 527 37.61 1.88 -15.68
C PHE A 527 37.57 1.17 -14.34
N GLU A 528 38.24 1.72 -13.34
CA GLU A 528 38.41 1.12 -12.01
C GLU A 528 37.57 1.84 -10.96
N ASN A 529 37.19 1.11 -9.90
CA ASN A 529 36.60 1.75 -8.72
C ASN A 529 37.62 2.66 -8.04
N LYS A 530 37.13 3.60 -7.23
CA LYS A 530 38.01 4.28 -6.27
C LYS A 530 38.32 3.31 -5.13
N TYR A 531 39.60 3.13 -4.84
CA TYR A 531 40.07 2.26 -3.75
C TYR A 531 41.24 2.92 -3.00
N GLU A 532 41.40 2.57 -1.72
CA GLU A 532 42.58 2.98 -0.94
C GLU A 532 43.83 2.26 -1.43
N LYS A 533 44.93 2.99 -1.66
CA LYS A 533 46.20 2.40 -2.11
C LYS A 533 47.03 1.80 -0.97
N SER A 534 46.84 2.31 0.25
CA SER A 534 47.53 1.84 1.44
C SER A 534 46.77 2.24 2.70
N ALA A 535 46.77 1.35 3.69
CA ALA A 535 46.25 1.60 5.03
C ALA A 535 47.16 0.94 6.05
N ALA A 536 47.30 1.50 7.24
CA ALA A 536 48.06 0.89 8.32
C ALA A 536 47.38 1.15 9.67
N ASP A 537 47.41 0.15 10.53
CA ASP A 537 46.97 0.22 11.92
C ASP A 537 48.02 -0.41 12.85
N ASP A 538 47.67 -0.54 14.13
CA ASP A 538 48.56 -1.11 15.15
C ASP A 538 48.94 -2.57 14.87
N ALA A 539 48.20 -3.27 14.01
CA ALA A 539 48.37 -4.69 13.72
C ALA A 539 48.90 -4.99 12.29
N TYR A 540 48.53 -4.19 11.29
CA TYR A 540 48.85 -4.47 9.90
C TYR A 540 49.21 -3.20 9.11
N SER A 541 50.04 -3.38 8.09
CA SER A 541 50.25 -2.44 6.99
C SER A 541 49.82 -3.11 5.69
N GLN A 542 48.85 -2.52 5.01
CA GLN A 542 48.20 -3.06 3.82
C GLN A 542 48.38 -2.12 2.63
N SER A 543 48.55 -2.68 1.44
CA SER A 543 48.60 -1.92 0.18
C SER A 543 47.89 -2.64 -0.96
N TRP A 544 47.20 -1.86 -1.79
CA TRP A 544 46.45 -2.31 -2.96
C TRP A 544 46.93 -1.55 -4.19
N SER A 545 47.17 -2.26 -5.28
CA SER A 545 47.53 -1.66 -6.56
C SER A 545 47.14 -2.56 -7.73
N GLY A 546 46.84 -1.96 -8.88
CA GLY A 546 46.54 -2.68 -10.11
C GLY A 546 45.20 -2.25 -10.70
N GLY A 547 44.56 -3.17 -11.42
CA GLY A 547 43.40 -2.98 -12.28
C GLY A 547 43.71 -3.37 -13.73
N GLY A 548 42.70 -3.44 -14.59
CA GLY A 548 42.86 -3.81 -16.00
C GLY A 548 43.39 -5.24 -16.20
N GLY A 549 43.07 -6.16 -15.28
CA GLY A 549 43.46 -7.57 -15.37
C GLY A 549 44.74 -7.96 -14.64
N SER A 550 45.38 -7.06 -13.90
CA SER A 550 46.47 -7.38 -12.97
C SER A 550 46.26 -6.70 -11.63
N TYR A 551 46.25 -7.45 -10.54
CA TYR A 551 45.88 -6.97 -9.21
C TYR A 551 46.92 -7.40 -8.17
N THR A 552 47.25 -6.52 -7.23
CA THR A 552 48.16 -6.80 -6.11
C THR A 552 47.57 -6.32 -4.80
N TYR A 553 47.59 -7.20 -3.80
CA TYR A 553 47.26 -6.89 -2.41
C TYR A 553 48.38 -7.44 -1.52
N ARG A 554 49.04 -6.56 -0.79
CA ARG A 554 50.09 -6.91 0.16
C ARG A 554 49.64 -6.54 1.57
N CYS A 555 49.79 -7.48 2.50
CA CYS A 555 49.56 -7.25 3.92
C CYS A 555 50.80 -7.68 4.70
N GLU A 556 51.31 -6.78 5.53
CA GLU A 556 52.46 -6.96 6.41
C GLU A 556 52.05 -6.76 7.86
N VAL A 557 52.49 -7.63 8.75
CA VAL A 557 52.13 -7.61 10.18
C VAL A 557 53.06 -6.65 10.92
N THR A 558 52.52 -5.69 11.66
CA THR A 558 53.31 -4.64 12.33
C THR A 558 53.45 -4.87 13.85
N PHE A 559 52.62 -5.75 14.42
CA PHE A 559 52.64 -6.12 15.85
C PHE A 559 53.22 -7.51 16.11
N ASP A 560 53.64 -7.74 17.36
CA ASP A 560 54.39 -8.93 17.76
C ASP A 560 53.52 -10.11 18.21
N GLY A 561 52.24 -10.17 17.80
CA GLY A 561 51.36 -11.33 18.00
C GLY A 561 51.00 -11.71 19.45
N VAL A 562 51.56 -11.06 20.48
CA VAL A 562 51.64 -11.50 21.89
C VAL A 562 50.31 -11.87 22.56
N SER A 563 49.17 -11.39 22.04
CA SER A 563 47.83 -11.63 22.61
C SER A 563 47.04 -12.78 21.96
N TYR A 564 47.58 -13.48 20.95
CA TYR A 564 46.81 -14.45 20.15
C TYR A 564 47.23 -15.90 20.42
N THR A 565 46.27 -16.76 20.79
CA THR A 565 46.48 -18.21 20.93
C THR A 565 46.65 -18.84 19.55
N GLY A 566 47.89 -19.05 19.11
CA GLY A 566 48.16 -19.68 17.80
C GLY A 566 49.46 -19.29 17.12
N ILE A 567 50.36 -18.56 17.80
CA ILE A 567 51.68 -18.22 17.29
C ILE A 567 52.50 -19.50 17.02
N THR A 568 53.14 -19.58 15.86
CA THR A 568 53.95 -20.73 15.44
C THR A 568 55.47 -20.50 15.52
N HIS A 569 55.92 -19.29 15.90
CA HIS A 569 57.32 -18.89 16.13
C HIS A 569 57.40 -17.56 16.91
N ASP A 570 58.57 -17.21 17.45
CA ASP A 570 58.75 -16.19 18.49
C ASP A 570 58.23 -14.76 18.20
N SER A 571 58.05 -14.37 16.92
CA SER A 571 57.57 -13.04 16.52
C SER A 571 56.84 -13.08 15.18
N CYS A 572 55.67 -12.43 15.08
CA CYS A 572 54.92 -12.27 13.83
C CYS A 572 55.24 -10.93 13.12
N LYS A 573 56.07 -10.07 13.72
CA LYS A 573 56.32 -8.72 13.21
C LYS A 573 57.20 -8.75 11.96
N GLY A 574 56.75 -8.08 10.90
CA GLY A 574 57.41 -8.03 9.60
C GLY A 574 57.06 -9.19 8.66
N GLU A 575 56.20 -10.11 9.09
CA GLU A 575 55.65 -11.13 8.21
C GLU A 575 54.73 -10.53 7.17
N PHE A 576 54.73 -11.09 5.95
CA PHE A 576 53.86 -10.56 4.90
C PHE A 576 53.29 -11.64 3.98
N VAL A 577 52.14 -11.31 3.39
CA VAL A 577 51.56 -12.00 2.24
C VAL A 577 51.32 -10.98 1.13
N GLU A 578 51.92 -11.23 -0.02
CA GLU A 578 51.69 -10.50 -1.26
C GLU A 578 50.91 -11.37 -2.23
N ASN A 579 49.62 -11.06 -2.37
CA ASN A 579 48.70 -11.72 -3.27
C ASN A 579 48.72 -11.03 -4.64
N LYS A 580 48.89 -11.82 -5.70
CA LYS A 580 48.88 -11.37 -7.10
C LYS A 580 47.79 -12.10 -7.86
N GLY A 581 46.83 -11.33 -8.36
CA GLY A 581 45.75 -11.77 -9.22
C GLY A 581 45.98 -11.37 -10.68
N THR A 582 45.61 -12.23 -11.61
CA THR A 582 45.55 -11.92 -13.04
C THR A 582 44.24 -12.42 -13.63
N SER A 583 43.66 -11.66 -14.55
CA SER A 583 42.52 -12.09 -15.36
C SER A 583 42.79 -11.95 -16.86
N SER A 584 42.16 -12.78 -17.68
CA SER A 584 42.02 -12.46 -19.10
C SER A 584 41.16 -11.21 -19.29
N ILE A 585 41.34 -10.54 -20.44
CA ILE A 585 40.53 -9.38 -20.83
C ILE A 585 39.26 -9.91 -21.52
N PRO A 586 38.07 -9.44 -21.12
CA PRO A 586 36.83 -9.73 -21.84
C PRO A 586 36.91 -9.37 -23.33
N LYS A 587 36.14 -10.05 -24.19
CA LYS A 587 36.11 -9.75 -25.63
C LYS A 587 35.56 -8.34 -25.90
N ASP A 588 35.95 -7.75 -27.02
CA ASP A 588 35.42 -6.45 -27.46
C ASP A 588 33.93 -6.48 -27.84
N SER A 589 33.37 -7.68 -28.06
CA SER A 589 31.95 -7.84 -28.35
C SER A 589 31.40 -9.21 -27.96
N TYR A 590 30.11 -9.25 -27.62
CA TYR A 590 29.36 -10.48 -27.32
C TYR A 590 27.96 -10.42 -27.94
N LEU A 591 27.44 -11.51 -28.49
CA LEU A 591 26.01 -11.61 -28.79
C LEU A 591 25.19 -11.67 -27.48
N GLY A 592 23.92 -11.25 -27.54
CA GLY A 592 22.98 -11.54 -26.45
C GLY A 592 22.86 -13.05 -26.24
N GLY A 593 23.00 -13.52 -25.01
CA GLY A 593 23.07 -14.94 -24.68
C GLY A 593 24.43 -15.62 -24.94
N GLU A 594 25.43 -14.93 -25.51
CA GLU A 594 26.76 -15.50 -25.68
C GLU A 594 27.41 -15.75 -24.31
N ARG A 595 28.04 -16.92 -24.15
CA ARG A 595 28.81 -17.25 -22.95
C ARG A 595 30.08 -16.40 -22.88
N VAL A 596 30.22 -15.64 -21.80
CA VAL A 596 31.45 -14.99 -21.37
C VAL A 596 32.32 -16.03 -20.67
N GLU A 597 33.61 -16.06 -21.00
CA GLU A 597 34.62 -16.88 -20.32
C GLU A 597 35.81 -16.00 -19.94
N ILE A 598 36.19 -16.02 -18.67
CA ILE A 598 37.28 -15.23 -18.10
C ILE A 598 38.23 -16.17 -17.36
N ASP A 599 39.50 -16.16 -17.74
CA ASP A 599 40.54 -16.92 -17.05
C ASP A 599 41.00 -16.12 -15.84
N LEU A 600 40.86 -16.68 -14.64
CA LEU A 600 41.32 -16.10 -13.39
C LEU A 600 42.48 -16.92 -12.83
N LYS A 601 43.48 -16.24 -12.28
CA LYS A 601 44.57 -16.85 -11.52
C LYS A 601 44.95 -15.97 -10.36
N ILE A 602 45.12 -16.55 -9.18
CA ILE A 602 45.58 -15.85 -7.98
C ILE A 602 46.71 -16.66 -7.32
N THR A 603 47.77 -15.97 -6.92
CA THR A 603 48.97 -16.55 -6.30
C THR A 603 49.40 -15.70 -5.11
N ALA A 604 50.15 -16.27 -4.18
CA ALA A 604 50.69 -15.56 -3.03
C ALA A 604 52.19 -15.77 -2.92
N THR A 605 52.91 -14.71 -2.56
CA THR A 605 54.33 -14.74 -2.14
C THR A 605 54.40 -14.29 -0.69
N THR A 606 55.19 -14.99 0.13
CA THR A 606 55.13 -14.85 1.59
C THR A 606 56.49 -14.69 2.24
N SER A 607 56.51 -14.20 3.48
CA SER A 607 57.61 -14.49 4.42
C SER A 607 57.68 -16.00 4.73
N THR A 608 58.80 -16.44 5.31
CA THR A 608 59.10 -17.87 5.56
C THR A 608 58.16 -18.53 6.56
N ASN A 609 57.77 -17.78 7.60
CA ASN A 609 56.72 -18.15 8.53
C ASN A 609 55.59 -17.13 8.43
N ILE A 610 54.37 -17.58 8.75
CA ILE A 610 53.18 -16.73 8.81
C ILE A 610 52.30 -17.14 9.99
N CYS A 611 51.98 -16.18 10.85
CA CYS A 611 51.00 -16.34 11.92
C CYS A 611 49.55 -16.34 11.41
N PHE A 612 49.16 -15.37 10.57
CA PHE A 612 47.75 -15.09 10.22
C PHE A 612 47.31 -15.61 8.84
N HIS A 613 45.99 -15.76 8.66
CA HIS A 613 45.37 -15.99 7.35
C HIS A 613 45.12 -14.64 6.65
N LEU A 614 46.06 -14.22 5.79
CA LEU A 614 46.07 -12.96 5.04
C LEU A 614 45.82 -13.19 3.54
N GLY A 615 44.91 -14.12 3.24
CA GLY A 615 44.54 -14.48 1.86
C GLY A 615 43.75 -13.38 1.15
N ALA A 616 43.59 -13.56 -0.15
CA ALA A 616 42.80 -12.69 -1.02
C ALA A 616 41.86 -13.52 -1.88
N SER A 617 40.83 -12.87 -2.43
CA SER A 617 39.88 -13.47 -3.37
C SER A 617 39.81 -12.67 -4.67
N LEU A 618 39.73 -13.36 -5.81
CA LEU A 618 39.54 -12.78 -7.14
C LEU A 618 38.30 -13.41 -7.79
N GLY A 619 37.37 -12.59 -8.27
CA GLY A 619 36.13 -13.03 -8.89
C GLY A 619 35.68 -12.14 -10.04
N ALA A 620 34.63 -12.58 -10.74
CA ALA A 620 34.02 -11.83 -11.83
C ALA A 620 32.49 -11.94 -11.80
N SER A 621 31.80 -10.92 -12.30
CA SER A 621 30.33 -10.88 -12.38
C SER A 621 29.83 -10.03 -13.55
N ILE A 622 28.58 -10.24 -13.95
CA ILE A 622 27.88 -9.41 -14.95
C ILE A 622 26.75 -8.66 -14.24
N THR A 623 26.61 -7.36 -14.49
CA THR A 623 25.52 -6.55 -13.94
C THR A 623 24.18 -6.83 -14.65
N PRO A 624 23.04 -6.44 -14.07
CA PRO A 624 21.83 -6.21 -14.85
C PRO A 624 22.06 -5.18 -15.97
N VAL A 625 21.20 -5.23 -16.99
CA VAL A 625 21.17 -4.21 -18.04
C VAL A 625 20.73 -2.88 -17.42
N ASN A 626 21.41 -1.80 -17.83
CA ASN A 626 21.21 -0.43 -17.35
C ASN A 626 21.43 -0.28 -15.83
N HIS A 627 22.44 -0.96 -15.29
CA HIS A 627 22.92 -0.70 -13.94
C HIS A 627 23.49 0.72 -13.85
N ASP A 628 23.00 1.49 -12.89
CA ASP A 628 23.31 2.92 -12.67
C ASP A 628 24.77 3.17 -12.21
N ASP A 629 25.28 2.39 -11.26
CA ASP A 629 26.68 2.39 -10.84
C ASP A 629 27.24 0.96 -10.79
N PRO A 630 28.23 0.61 -11.63
CA PRO A 630 28.79 -0.75 -11.66
C PRO A 630 29.49 -1.19 -10.35
N PHE A 631 29.84 -0.26 -9.46
CA PHE A 631 30.56 -0.60 -8.23
C PHE A 631 29.67 -0.66 -6.98
N VAL A 632 28.38 -0.32 -7.10
CA VAL A 632 27.40 -0.46 -6.03
C VAL A 632 26.65 -1.78 -6.23
N SER A 633 26.75 -2.70 -5.27
CA SER A 633 26.02 -3.96 -5.35
C SER A 633 24.65 -3.87 -4.68
N TYR A 634 23.59 -4.09 -5.45
CA TYR A 634 22.23 -4.26 -4.94
C TYR A 634 21.84 -5.73 -4.70
N GLY A 635 22.81 -6.65 -4.78
CA GLY A 635 22.56 -8.09 -4.70
C GLY A 635 22.00 -8.72 -5.98
N THR A 636 22.02 -7.98 -7.10
CA THR A 636 21.44 -8.40 -8.39
C THR A 636 22.47 -8.77 -9.47
N ASN A 637 23.77 -8.63 -9.18
CA ASN A 637 24.84 -9.00 -10.11
C ASN A 637 24.95 -10.52 -10.25
N ARG A 638 25.03 -11.02 -11.48
CA ARG A 638 25.24 -12.44 -11.78
C ARG A 638 26.71 -12.79 -11.62
N SER A 639 27.06 -13.50 -10.56
CA SER A 639 28.43 -14.03 -10.37
C SER A 639 28.78 -15.05 -11.45
N LEU A 640 30.03 -15.03 -11.91
CA LEU A 640 30.58 -16.03 -12.82
C LEU A 640 31.22 -17.17 -12.03
N TYR A 641 30.85 -18.41 -12.37
CA TYR A 641 31.32 -19.62 -11.68
C TYR A 641 32.30 -20.39 -12.55
N ASP A 642 33.15 -21.19 -11.92
CA ASP A 642 34.08 -22.11 -12.60
C ASP A 642 33.30 -23.04 -13.53
N ILE A 643 33.62 -22.97 -14.82
CA ILE A 643 32.93 -23.74 -15.86
C ILE A 643 33.18 -25.25 -15.76
N THR A 644 34.21 -25.65 -15.02
CA THR A 644 34.54 -27.05 -14.74
C THR A 644 33.90 -27.57 -13.46
N GLU A 645 33.23 -26.70 -12.70
CA GLU A 645 32.57 -26.98 -11.41
C GLU A 645 33.50 -27.52 -10.31
N LYS A 646 34.82 -27.45 -10.50
CA LYS A 646 35.80 -27.87 -9.49
C LYS A 646 35.86 -26.89 -8.32
N ILE A 647 35.60 -25.62 -8.59
CA ILE A 647 35.47 -24.56 -7.59
C ILE A 647 34.01 -24.14 -7.51
N THR A 648 33.35 -24.50 -6.40
CA THR A 648 31.92 -24.22 -6.17
C THR A 648 31.63 -22.81 -5.66
N LYS A 649 32.67 -22.04 -5.33
CA LYS A 649 32.58 -20.64 -4.93
C LYS A 649 32.56 -19.73 -6.17
N SER A 650 31.95 -18.55 -6.05
CA SER A 650 31.94 -17.51 -7.09
C SER A 650 33.28 -16.77 -7.28
N TYR A 651 34.35 -17.24 -6.65
CA TYR A 651 35.67 -16.64 -6.69
C TYR A 651 36.76 -17.69 -6.48
N ILE A 652 37.97 -17.38 -6.94
CA ILE A 652 39.20 -18.09 -6.58
C ILE A 652 39.91 -17.35 -5.45
N GLN A 653 40.68 -18.06 -4.64
CA GLN A 653 41.36 -17.46 -3.48
C GLN A 653 42.79 -17.97 -3.30
N THR A 654 43.54 -17.25 -2.46
CA THR A 654 44.74 -17.78 -1.82
C THR A 654 44.41 -18.25 -0.42
N GLY A 655 45.13 -19.26 0.06
CA GLY A 655 44.96 -19.79 1.40
C GLY A 655 46.29 -20.21 2.00
N LYS A 656 46.37 -20.17 3.32
CA LYS A 656 47.51 -20.68 4.09
C LYS A 656 47.52 -22.22 4.02
N ASN A 657 48.70 -22.81 3.91
CA ASN A 657 48.89 -24.26 4.03
C ASN A 657 48.80 -24.69 5.51
N ASP A 658 48.35 -25.93 5.75
CA ASP A 658 48.19 -26.50 7.09
C ASP A 658 49.52 -26.62 7.88
N THR A 659 50.66 -26.58 7.19
CA THR A 659 52.00 -26.62 7.81
C THR A 659 52.51 -25.26 8.29
N ASN A 660 51.77 -24.16 8.04
CA ASN A 660 52.17 -22.78 8.33
C ASN A 660 53.45 -22.29 7.61
N THR A 661 53.92 -23.02 6.59
CA THR A 661 55.17 -22.72 5.85
C THR A 661 54.94 -22.14 4.45
N GLY A 662 53.71 -21.78 4.08
CA GLY A 662 53.42 -21.24 2.75
C GLY A 662 51.94 -21.03 2.47
N TYR A 663 51.66 -20.49 1.28
CA TYR A 663 50.32 -20.25 0.76
C TYR A 663 50.12 -21.00 -0.55
N TRP A 664 48.90 -21.47 -0.79
CA TRP A 664 48.44 -21.96 -2.08
C TRP A 664 47.64 -20.86 -2.81
N GLY A 665 47.57 -21.00 -4.13
CA GLY A 665 46.77 -20.17 -5.01
C GLY A 665 45.92 -21.02 -5.95
N GLN A 666 44.94 -20.40 -6.58
CA GLN A 666 43.98 -21.06 -7.47
C GLN A 666 44.00 -20.47 -8.87
N SER A 667 43.49 -21.24 -9.83
CA SER A 667 43.20 -20.78 -11.19
C SER A 667 41.95 -21.47 -11.70
N ALA A 668 41.09 -20.74 -12.39
CA ALA A 668 39.88 -21.26 -13.02
C ALA A 668 39.48 -20.41 -14.22
N THR A 669 38.81 -21.02 -15.18
CA THR A 669 38.04 -20.29 -16.20
C THR A 669 36.62 -20.17 -15.67
N VAL A 670 36.16 -18.94 -15.46
CA VAL A 670 34.79 -18.66 -14.99
C VAL A 670 33.91 -18.19 -16.13
N GLY A 671 32.62 -18.50 -16.11
CA GLY A 671 31.73 -18.09 -17.18
C GLY A 671 30.26 -17.97 -16.82
N GLY A 672 29.54 -17.30 -17.71
CA GLY A 672 28.11 -17.01 -17.61
C GLY A 672 27.62 -16.29 -18.87
N GLU A 673 26.32 -16.30 -19.13
CA GLU A 673 25.78 -15.74 -20.37
C GLU A 673 25.62 -14.23 -20.25
N MET A 674 25.99 -13.51 -21.31
CA MET A 674 25.62 -12.11 -21.48
C MET A 674 24.09 -11.99 -21.55
N PRO A 675 23.47 -11.02 -20.86
CA PRO A 675 22.07 -10.71 -21.06
C PRO A 675 21.83 -10.20 -22.50
N SER A 676 20.59 -10.04 -22.92
CA SER A 676 20.27 -9.35 -24.18
C SER A 676 19.85 -7.91 -23.90
N GLY A 677 20.33 -6.96 -24.69
CA GLY A 677 19.86 -5.58 -24.64
C GLY A 677 18.58 -5.41 -25.45
N SER A 678 17.77 -4.42 -25.11
CA SER A 678 16.47 -4.14 -25.74
C SER A 678 16.54 -3.00 -26.77
N ALA A 679 17.42 -2.01 -26.53
CA ALA A 679 17.57 -0.81 -27.33
C ALA A 679 19.05 -0.44 -27.52
N ASN A 680 19.36 0.27 -28.61
CA ASN A 680 20.71 0.79 -28.82
C ASN A 680 21.11 1.70 -27.65
N GLY A 681 22.31 1.50 -27.12
CA GLY A 681 22.82 2.28 -25.99
C GLY A 681 22.43 1.75 -24.61
N ASP A 682 21.65 0.65 -24.51
CA ASP A 682 21.56 -0.12 -23.28
C ASP A 682 22.97 -0.48 -22.80
N LYS A 683 23.21 -0.51 -21.49
CA LYS A 683 24.53 -0.75 -20.90
C LYS A 683 24.57 -2.02 -20.06
N VAL A 684 25.68 -2.72 -20.09
CA VAL A 684 25.99 -3.81 -19.15
C VAL A 684 27.47 -3.78 -18.81
N TYR A 685 27.82 -4.21 -17.60
CA TYR A 685 29.20 -4.25 -17.15
C TYR A 685 29.63 -5.68 -16.83
N ILE A 686 30.81 -6.05 -17.31
CA ILE A 686 31.57 -7.17 -16.74
C ILE A 686 32.48 -6.57 -15.67
N LEU A 687 32.34 -7.04 -14.43
CA LEU A 687 33.14 -6.62 -13.29
C LEU A 687 34.15 -7.72 -12.98
N ILE A 688 35.42 -7.37 -12.83
CA ILE A 688 36.47 -8.27 -12.35
C ILE A 688 37.17 -7.59 -11.20
N GLY A 689 37.25 -8.25 -10.04
CA GLY A 689 37.80 -7.60 -8.86
C GLY A 689 38.52 -8.53 -7.89
N MET A 690 39.57 -7.99 -7.27
CA MET A 690 40.33 -8.64 -6.22
C MET A 690 40.07 -7.94 -4.87
N GLY A 691 39.65 -8.72 -3.88
CA GLY A 691 39.45 -8.30 -2.50
C GLY A 691 40.53 -8.86 -1.57
N GLY A 692 40.96 -8.04 -0.61
CA GLY A 692 41.89 -8.43 0.44
C GLY A 692 41.85 -7.43 1.59
N GLY A 693 41.79 -7.91 2.83
CA GLY A 693 41.53 -7.05 3.98
C GLY A 693 40.13 -6.44 3.90
N ASN A 694 40.01 -5.14 4.18
CA ASN A 694 38.74 -4.41 4.16
C ASN A 694 38.48 -3.63 2.85
N ASN A 695 39.26 -3.90 1.78
CA ASN A 695 39.23 -3.10 0.56
C ASN A 695 39.36 -3.98 -0.70
N SER A 696 38.95 -3.45 -1.85
CA SER A 696 38.94 -4.18 -3.13
C SER A 696 39.27 -3.29 -4.33
N ILE A 697 39.97 -3.88 -5.29
CA ILE A 697 40.25 -3.29 -6.61
C ILE A 697 39.36 -4.00 -7.62
N THR A 698 38.49 -3.26 -8.29
CA THR A 698 37.54 -3.78 -9.28
C THR A 698 37.62 -2.98 -10.57
N THR A 699 37.79 -3.68 -11.69
CA THR A 699 37.70 -3.12 -13.04
C THR A 699 36.32 -3.42 -13.62
N ALA A 700 35.64 -2.38 -14.09
CA ALA A 700 34.41 -2.48 -14.86
C ALA A 700 34.71 -2.34 -16.36
N TYR A 701 34.21 -3.28 -17.15
CA TYR A 701 34.21 -3.25 -18.61
C TYR A 701 32.80 -2.91 -19.07
N GLU A 702 32.60 -1.69 -19.58
CA GLU A 702 31.30 -1.18 -20.01
C GLU A 702 31.02 -1.57 -21.45
N TYR A 703 29.89 -2.22 -21.66
CA TYR A 703 29.38 -2.59 -22.98
C TYR A 703 28.11 -1.82 -23.28
N GLU A 704 27.97 -1.39 -24.54
CA GLU A 704 26.74 -0.81 -25.07
C GLU A 704 26.09 -1.76 -26.07
N TRP A 705 24.77 -1.90 -26.02
CA TRP A 705 24.02 -2.74 -26.94
C TRP A 705 23.93 -2.09 -28.32
N VAL A 706 24.18 -2.89 -29.35
CA VAL A 706 24.04 -2.55 -30.76
C VAL A 706 23.06 -3.54 -31.39
N LYS A 707 21.85 -3.08 -31.65
CA LYS A 707 20.80 -3.80 -32.36
C LYS A 707 21.20 -3.97 -33.83
N LYS A 708 21.01 -5.17 -34.39
CA LYS A 708 21.19 -5.46 -35.82
C LYS A 708 19.96 -5.10 -36.63
#